data_AF-A0A075FIB6-F1
#
_entry.id   AF-A0A075FIB6-F1
#
_cell.length_a   1.000
_cell.length_b   1.000
_cell.length_c   1.000
_cell.angle_alpha   90.00
_cell.angle_beta   90.00
_cell.angle_gamma   90.00
#
_symmetry.space_group_name_H-M   'P 1'
#
loop_
_entity.id
_entity.type
_entity.pdbx_description
1 polymer ?
#
loop_
_entity_poly.entity_id
_entity_poly.type
_entity_poly.pdbx_seq_one_letter_code
_entity_poly.pdbx_strand_id
1 'polypeptide(L)'
;MDVRGFSKLLPRVHRTNSFPGYSLRDVFNGYVVPVLAVYLFWGYSNKFLGMSVDYLSAMARDITIAGTQMNPSYYAMERLALIVGGVILLSFLLVKNEISTLIRGLRTRDLGTLSECSTSIFAIVCFAVSYVLLTSVLELSPGNQIPFFFFGGAVVAGVLLLQDNVSEMFAIRPSNIGYAIREPSILVSAGSIVLLLIMTLNLSMIQPVSQDIPGFLSVVILITVFYWYMRLSQEGMKPSVQARKTAALAYLALLPFIMFLLLRVLYLQHDPDPVMQNRWEVSFPFMDKVNTFKINPWPMDVVANLDERWMFLKAAIINSARVTLLSIVLCVILGTIVGVTRLSSNWLASSMATVYVEIFRNLPLAVLLFLIATQFGQSAPLFNEETFLLGDAVFYSNQGIWFVTVASYQRLVMGLVALALLRVLLRHMDRVEPRFIITPSTPQEHLRRPFSTLGWRLEALASDIFLIVAALLFINFLVPFVSTNGGGTEAFIAMAVIVYALSVTSRLDDDGMNSLQIDDSESGLRKRFTIWVAAFAVAAGIAVSKGLSWPDYIKDWDGDGIIDSPGSWTIAEGSGFEITPFFLAMMLGLTLFTASTIAEIVRGSIQSLPRGQVEAAISLSLNPYQRLRLVILPQALRSMVPLFNNQFMNVWKNSSLAVIVAYSDIFYVILVMMNNVGKLIPLFILLLITYQAGSLAISIVMNWYNTRVTSVKI
;
A
#
# COMPACT_ATOMS: atom_id res chain seq x y z
N MET A 1 32.13 3.46 37.31
CA MET A 1 31.78 3.40 38.74
C MET A 1 31.02 2.12 38.96
N ASP A 2 31.56 1.31 39.86
CA ASP A 2 31.33 -0.10 40.08
C ASP A 2 30.33 -0.29 41.24
N VAL A 3 29.36 -1.20 41.10
CA VAL A 3 28.55 -1.68 42.24
C VAL A 3 28.25 -3.17 42.04
N ARG A 4 29.30 -4.00 42.05
CA ARG A 4 29.21 -5.40 42.47
C ARG A 4 29.84 -5.56 43.84
N GLY A 5 29.02 -5.70 44.88
CA GLY A 5 29.53 -6.12 46.18
C GLY A 5 28.60 -5.77 47.34
N PHE A 6 27.49 -6.48 47.51
CA PHE A 6 26.79 -6.56 48.80
C PHE A 6 25.85 -7.78 48.86
N SER A 7 26.36 -8.98 48.55
CA SER A 7 25.59 -10.24 48.73
C SER A 7 26.35 -11.34 49.46
N LYS A 8 27.42 -11.01 50.19
CA LYS A 8 28.08 -11.94 51.10
C LYS A 8 28.18 -11.32 52.48
N LEU A 9 27.23 -11.69 53.34
CA LEU A 9 27.35 -11.82 54.81
C LEU A 9 25.92 -11.83 55.35
N LEU A 10 25.37 -13.03 55.59
CA LEU A 10 24.53 -13.37 56.76
C LEU A 10 24.19 -14.88 56.69
N PRO A 11 24.30 -15.62 57.81
CA PRO A 11 24.34 -17.08 57.84
C PRO A 11 22.97 -17.75 57.72
N ARG A 12 22.99 -19.01 57.27
CA ARG A 12 21.87 -19.95 57.25
C ARG A 12 21.20 -20.02 58.63
N VAL A 13 19.89 -19.79 58.67
CA VAL A 13 19.02 -20.23 59.76
C VAL A 13 18.02 -21.22 59.19
N HIS A 14 18.17 -22.50 59.56
CA HIS A 14 17.08 -23.47 59.46
C HIS A 14 15.96 -23.03 60.42
N ARG A 15 14.76 -22.80 59.89
CA ARG A 15 13.52 -22.89 60.67
C ARG A 15 12.57 -23.86 59.98
N THR A 16 12.32 -24.93 60.72
CA THR A 16 11.34 -25.99 60.53
C THR A 16 9.89 -25.47 60.55
N ASN A 17 9.03 -26.11 59.77
CA ASN A 17 7.57 -26.19 59.86
C ASN A 17 6.76 -24.89 59.96
N SER A 18 6.31 -24.40 58.81
CA SER A 18 5.02 -23.70 58.67
C SER A 18 4.50 -23.89 57.22
N PHE A 19 3.19 -24.08 57.10
CA PHE A 19 2.43 -24.29 55.86
C PHE A 19 2.89 -23.40 54.69
N PRO A 20 2.87 -23.86 53.42
CA PRO A 20 3.29 -23.04 52.30
C PRO A 20 2.29 -21.89 52.12
N GLY A 21 2.63 -20.71 52.64
CA GLY A 21 1.91 -19.48 52.35
C GLY A 21 2.15 -19.14 50.89
N TYR A 22 1.20 -19.46 50.01
CA TYR A 22 1.21 -19.00 48.63
C TYR A 22 1.27 -17.47 48.63
N SER A 23 2.24 -16.89 47.91
CA SER A 23 2.26 -15.44 47.67
C SER A 23 0.94 -15.03 47.02
N LEU A 24 0.40 -13.85 47.33
CA LEU A 24 -0.78 -13.30 46.64
C LEU A 24 -0.59 -13.32 45.12
N ARG A 25 0.66 -13.15 44.65
CA ARG A 25 1.03 -13.25 43.24
C ARG A 25 0.90 -14.67 42.68
N ASP A 26 1.21 -15.69 43.47
CA ASP A 26 1.13 -17.10 43.08
C ASP A 26 -0.32 -17.58 43.06
N VAL A 27 -1.16 -17.13 44.00
CA VAL A 27 -2.60 -17.37 43.98
C VAL A 27 -3.26 -16.67 42.78
N PHE A 28 -2.88 -15.42 42.53
CA PHE A 28 -3.40 -14.64 41.41
C PHE A 28 -3.03 -15.27 40.07
N ASN A 29 -1.76 -15.58 39.84
CA ASN A 29 -1.29 -16.19 38.58
C ASN A 29 -1.73 -17.65 38.42
N GLY A 30 -1.82 -18.42 39.52
CA GLY A 30 -2.12 -19.85 39.48
C GLY A 30 -3.61 -20.18 39.35
N TYR A 31 -4.49 -19.37 39.95
CA TYR A 31 -5.93 -19.67 40.01
C TYR A 31 -6.81 -18.56 39.41
N VAL A 32 -6.55 -17.29 39.75
CA VAL A 32 -7.42 -16.19 39.32
C VAL A 32 -7.31 -15.94 37.82
N VAL A 33 -6.09 -15.86 37.29
CA VAL A 33 -5.85 -15.59 35.86
C VAL A 33 -6.43 -16.69 34.95
N PRO A 34 -6.21 -17.99 35.19
CA PRO A 34 -6.79 -19.05 34.35
C PRO A 34 -8.33 -19.10 34.39
N VAL A 35 -8.93 -18.96 35.58
CA VAL A 35 -10.40 -18.96 35.73
C VAL A 35 -11.02 -17.75 35.03
N LEU A 36 -10.40 -16.57 35.19
CA LEU A 36 -10.85 -15.35 34.51
C LEU A 36 -10.69 -15.48 32.98
N ALA A 37 -9.58 -16.06 32.51
CA ALA A 37 -9.35 -16.29 31.08
C ALA A 37 -10.42 -17.22 30.46
N VAL A 38 -10.75 -18.32 31.15
CA VAL A 38 -11.82 -19.24 30.73
C VAL A 38 -13.18 -18.52 30.68
N TYR A 39 -13.53 -17.76 31.72
CA TYR A 39 -14.78 -17.01 31.77
C TYR A 39 -14.88 -15.95 30.66
N LEU A 40 -13.82 -15.15 30.47
CA LEU A 40 -13.78 -14.12 29.42
C LEU A 40 -13.81 -14.73 28.02
N PHE A 41 -13.10 -15.84 27.79
CA PHE A 41 -13.10 -16.50 26.49
C PHE A 41 -14.45 -17.15 26.16
N TRP A 42 -15.10 -17.77 27.15
CA TRP A 42 -16.46 -18.27 26.99
C TRP A 42 -17.44 -17.13 26.69
N GLY A 43 -17.39 -16.04 27.46
CA GLY A 43 -18.26 -14.87 27.24
C GLY A 43 -18.03 -14.21 25.88
N TYR A 44 -16.77 -14.12 25.43
CA TYR A 44 -16.40 -13.69 24.08
C TYR A 44 -17.02 -14.59 23.01
N SER A 45 -16.81 -15.91 23.11
CA SER A 45 -17.28 -16.87 22.10
C SER A 45 -18.80 -16.87 22.02
N ASN A 46 -19.48 -16.89 23.17
CA ASN A 46 -20.93 -16.95 23.25
C ASN A 46 -21.57 -15.68 22.66
N LYS A 47 -21.03 -14.50 22.99
CA LYS A 47 -21.55 -13.22 22.48
C LYS A 47 -21.41 -13.11 20.96
N PHE A 48 -20.23 -13.42 20.41
CA PHE A 48 -20.00 -13.29 18.97
C PHE A 48 -20.73 -14.38 18.17
N LEU A 49 -20.76 -15.63 18.65
CA LEU A 49 -21.54 -16.69 18.00
C LEU A 49 -23.05 -16.41 18.08
N GLY A 50 -23.56 -15.89 19.19
CA GLY A 50 -24.97 -15.50 19.33
C GLY A 50 -25.39 -14.53 18.24
N MET A 51 -24.69 -13.39 18.14
CA MET A 51 -24.96 -12.41 17.07
C MET A 51 -24.80 -13.01 15.67
N SER A 52 -23.82 -13.89 15.47
CA SER A 52 -23.57 -14.54 14.18
C SER A 52 -24.69 -15.50 13.77
N VAL A 53 -25.22 -16.28 14.73
CA VAL A 53 -26.36 -17.18 14.52
C VAL A 53 -27.61 -16.37 14.18
N ASP A 54 -27.85 -15.24 14.86
CA ASP A 54 -28.98 -14.36 14.59
C ASP A 54 -28.93 -13.80 13.15
N TYR A 55 -27.78 -13.28 12.72
CA TYR A 55 -27.62 -12.77 11.34
C TYR A 55 -27.81 -13.86 10.30
N LEU A 56 -27.20 -15.03 10.51
CA LEU A 56 -27.29 -16.13 9.55
C LEU A 56 -28.71 -16.69 9.46
N SER A 57 -29.41 -16.81 10.58
CA SER A 57 -30.82 -17.21 10.65
C SER A 57 -31.75 -16.20 9.96
N ALA A 58 -31.50 -14.90 10.15
CA ALA A 58 -32.23 -13.84 9.47
C ALA A 58 -32.00 -13.84 7.95
N MET A 59 -30.76 -14.05 7.51
CA MET A 59 -30.41 -14.09 6.08
C MET A 59 -30.87 -15.35 5.36
N ALA A 60 -30.92 -16.49 6.06
CA ALA A 60 -31.33 -17.76 5.46
C ALA A 60 -32.86 -17.96 5.39
N ARG A 61 -33.65 -17.07 6.00
CA ARG A 61 -35.11 -17.21 6.10
C ARG A 61 -35.79 -16.73 4.81
N ASP A 62 -36.31 -17.68 4.05
CA ASP A 62 -37.11 -17.39 2.86
C ASP A 62 -38.56 -17.01 3.26
N ILE A 63 -39.06 -15.86 2.82
CA ILE A 63 -40.43 -15.38 3.06
C ILE A 63 -41.00 -14.86 1.74
N THR A 64 -41.35 -15.77 0.83
CA THR A 64 -41.96 -15.41 -0.46
C THR A 64 -43.48 -15.32 -0.34
N ILE A 65 -44.04 -14.15 -0.73
CA ILE A 65 -45.49 -13.95 -0.86
C ILE A 65 -45.78 -13.62 -2.33
N ALA A 66 -46.63 -14.43 -2.98
CA ALA A 66 -46.99 -14.25 -4.40
C ALA A 66 -45.77 -14.13 -5.34
N GLY A 67 -44.70 -14.88 -5.06
CA GLY A 67 -43.46 -14.90 -5.86
C GLY A 67 -42.50 -13.73 -5.61
N THR A 68 -42.83 -12.80 -4.70
CA THR A 68 -41.94 -11.69 -4.30
C THR A 68 -41.32 -11.98 -2.93
N GLN A 69 -40.00 -11.79 -2.80
CA GLN A 69 -39.29 -11.99 -1.54
C GLN A 69 -39.58 -10.82 -0.58
N MET A 70 -40.19 -11.11 0.57
CA MET A 70 -40.56 -10.11 1.58
C MET A 70 -39.48 -9.92 2.63
N ASN A 71 -38.52 -10.85 2.75
CA ASN A 71 -37.36 -10.68 3.60
C ASN A 71 -36.27 -9.88 2.86
N PRO A 72 -36.04 -8.60 3.20
CA PRO A 72 -35.05 -7.77 2.51
C PRO A 72 -33.62 -8.30 2.70
N SER A 73 -33.34 -8.94 3.84
CA SER A 73 -32.03 -9.47 4.20
C SER A 73 -31.76 -10.88 3.67
N TYR A 74 -32.67 -11.43 2.87
CA TYR A 74 -32.57 -12.79 2.38
C TYR A 74 -31.39 -12.97 1.41
N TYR A 75 -30.63 -14.03 1.63
CA TYR A 75 -29.67 -14.55 0.67
C TYR A 75 -30.06 -15.97 0.27
N ALA A 76 -30.05 -16.22 -1.04
CA ALA A 76 -30.20 -17.57 -1.56
C ALA A 76 -29.11 -18.49 -0.99
N MET A 77 -29.48 -19.75 -0.70
CA MET A 77 -28.57 -20.71 -0.06
C MET A 77 -27.30 -20.94 -0.88
N GLU A 78 -27.39 -20.91 -2.21
CA GLU A 78 -26.24 -20.97 -3.12
C GLU A 78 -25.18 -19.90 -2.82
N ARG A 79 -25.62 -18.66 -2.55
CA ARG A 79 -24.72 -17.54 -2.24
C ARG A 79 -24.18 -17.66 -0.82
N LEU A 80 -25.02 -18.01 0.17
CA LEU A 80 -24.57 -18.20 1.55
C LEU A 80 -23.55 -19.33 1.68
N ALA A 81 -23.80 -20.47 1.04
CA ALA A 81 -22.88 -21.61 1.03
C ALA A 81 -21.54 -21.26 0.41
N LEU A 82 -21.54 -20.54 -0.72
CA LEU A 82 -20.32 -20.10 -1.38
C LEU A 82 -19.54 -19.11 -0.52
N ILE A 83 -20.19 -18.10 0.06
CA ILE A 83 -19.50 -17.05 0.83
C ILE A 83 -19.03 -17.58 2.19
N VAL A 84 -19.93 -18.10 3.02
CA VAL A 84 -19.60 -18.55 4.39
C VAL A 84 -18.71 -19.78 4.35
N GLY A 85 -19.06 -20.77 3.52
CA GLY A 85 -18.23 -21.96 3.32
C GLY A 85 -16.89 -21.63 2.68
N GLY A 86 -16.86 -20.68 1.73
CA GLY A 86 -15.64 -20.22 1.09
C GLY A 86 -14.68 -19.54 2.07
N VAL A 87 -15.18 -18.74 3.02
CA VAL A 87 -14.35 -18.13 4.06
C VAL A 87 -13.81 -19.18 5.03
N ILE A 88 -14.58 -20.21 5.37
CA ILE A 88 -14.10 -21.35 6.18
C ILE A 88 -12.96 -22.06 5.43
N LEU A 89 -13.15 -22.37 4.14
CA LEU A 89 -12.14 -23.01 3.31
C LEU A 89 -10.88 -22.15 3.17
N LEU A 90 -11.04 -20.85 2.87
CA LEU A 90 -9.93 -19.92 2.74
C LEU A 90 -9.13 -19.86 4.03
N SER A 91 -9.80 -19.75 5.18
CA SER A 91 -9.16 -19.74 6.49
C SER A 91 -8.38 -21.03 6.74
N PHE A 92 -8.95 -22.19 6.36
CA PHE A 92 -8.28 -23.48 6.47
C PHE A 92 -7.00 -23.55 5.63
N LEU A 93 -7.07 -23.13 4.37
CA LEU A 93 -5.93 -23.14 3.44
C LEU A 93 -4.83 -22.16 3.86
N LEU A 94 -5.21 -20.99 4.39
CA LEU A 94 -4.26 -20.00 4.92
C LEU A 94 -3.51 -20.54 6.15
N VAL A 95 -4.21 -21.24 7.05
CA VAL A 95 -3.58 -21.86 8.22
C VAL A 95 -2.62 -22.98 7.81
N LYS A 96 -2.99 -23.82 6.84
CA LYS A 96 -2.08 -24.86 6.32
C LYS A 96 -0.87 -24.29 5.59
N ASN A 97 -1.04 -23.17 4.89
CA ASN A 97 0.01 -22.50 4.14
C ASN A 97 0.72 -23.42 3.11
N GLU A 98 -0.08 -24.25 2.41
CA GLU A 98 0.37 -25.20 1.38
C GLU A 98 -0.04 -24.77 -0.04
N ILE A 99 -0.57 -23.55 -0.20
CA ILE A 99 -1.11 -23.09 -1.50
C ILE A 99 0.00 -23.03 -2.57
N SER A 100 1.19 -22.56 -2.21
CA SER A 100 2.32 -22.48 -3.15
C SER A 100 2.81 -23.86 -3.60
N THR A 101 2.87 -24.83 -2.69
CA THR A 101 3.24 -26.22 -3.00
C THR A 101 2.17 -26.91 -3.83
N LEU A 102 0.88 -26.66 -3.55
CA LEU A 102 -0.24 -27.15 -4.34
C LEU A 102 -0.18 -26.62 -5.78
N ILE A 103 0.01 -25.31 -5.96
CA ILE A 103 0.13 -24.68 -7.30
C ILE A 103 1.35 -25.23 -8.04
N ARG A 104 2.48 -25.40 -7.35
CA ARG A 104 3.69 -25.98 -7.95
C ARG A 104 3.45 -27.42 -8.40
N GLY A 105 2.85 -28.26 -7.55
CA GLY A 105 2.55 -29.67 -7.87
C GLY A 105 1.58 -29.83 -9.03
N LEU A 106 0.56 -28.96 -9.13
CA LEU A 106 -0.35 -28.91 -10.27
C LEU A 106 0.36 -28.50 -11.57
N ARG A 107 1.31 -27.57 -11.49
CA ARG A 107 2.11 -27.12 -12.64
C ARG A 107 3.07 -28.20 -13.13
N THR A 108 3.70 -28.93 -12.23
CA THR A 108 4.68 -29.97 -12.56
C THR A 108 4.07 -31.36 -12.78
N ARG A 109 2.76 -31.54 -12.50
CA ARG A 109 2.04 -32.83 -12.56
C ARG A 109 2.70 -33.94 -11.74
N ASP A 110 3.34 -33.58 -10.63
CA ASP A 110 4.02 -34.54 -9.77
C ASP A 110 3.08 -35.05 -8.66
N LEU A 111 2.66 -36.32 -8.79
CA LEU A 111 1.73 -36.96 -7.86
C LEU A 111 2.30 -37.09 -6.43
N GLY A 112 3.63 -37.12 -6.27
CA GLY A 112 4.26 -37.16 -4.94
C GLY A 112 3.99 -35.86 -4.17
N THR A 113 4.20 -34.71 -4.83
CA THR A 113 3.93 -33.40 -4.24
C THR A 113 2.45 -33.15 -3.94
N LEU A 114 1.54 -33.76 -4.70
CA LEU A 114 0.11 -33.68 -4.44
C LEU A 114 -0.31 -34.51 -3.23
N SER A 115 0.35 -35.65 -2.97
CA SER A 115 0.13 -36.45 -1.77
C SER A 115 0.49 -35.69 -0.49
N GLU A 116 1.52 -34.84 -0.54
CA GLU A 116 1.91 -33.97 0.58
C GLU A 116 0.83 -32.93 0.91
N CYS A 117 0.01 -32.52 -0.06
CA CYS A 117 -1.09 -31.56 0.11
C CYS A 117 -2.46 -32.22 0.35
N SER A 118 -2.50 -33.50 0.76
CA SER A 118 -3.74 -34.27 0.95
C SER A 118 -4.76 -33.60 1.88
N THR A 119 -4.33 -32.97 2.96
CA THR A 119 -5.20 -32.25 3.91
C THR A 119 -5.88 -31.03 3.27
N SER A 120 -5.15 -30.27 2.44
CA SER A 120 -5.69 -29.11 1.71
C SER A 120 -6.66 -29.55 0.61
N ILE A 121 -6.34 -30.63 -0.12
CA ILE A 121 -7.22 -31.23 -1.13
C ILE A 121 -8.51 -31.75 -0.50
N PHE A 122 -8.41 -32.42 0.65
CA PHE A 122 -9.57 -32.91 1.39
C PHE A 122 -10.53 -31.78 1.77
N ALA A 123 -10.02 -30.65 2.26
CA ALA A 123 -10.85 -29.50 2.59
C ALA A 123 -11.59 -28.93 1.36
N ILE A 124 -10.93 -28.86 0.20
CA ILE A 124 -11.57 -28.42 -1.06
C ILE A 124 -12.68 -29.38 -1.48
N VAL A 125 -12.44 -30.70 -1.38
CA VAL A 125 -13.46 -31.71 -1.69
C VAL A 125 -14.62 -31.63 -0.71
N CYS A 126 -14.36 -31.53 0.60
CA CYS A 126 -15.40 -31.36 1.62
C CYS A 126 -16.24 -30.11 1.38
N PHE A 127 -15.62 -28.99 0.99
CA PHE A 127 -16.36 -27.78 0.62
C PHE A 127 -17.24 -27.99 -0.61
N ALA A 128 -16.73 -28.63 -1.67
CA ALA A 128 -17.51 -28.92 -2.87
C ALA A 128 -18.70 -29.85 -2.59
N VAL A 129 -18.48 -30.93 -1.82
CA VAL A 129 -19.52 -31.86 -1.40
C VAL A 129 -20.55 -31.16 -0.52
N SER A 130 -20.10 -30.37 0.45
CA SER A 130 -20.96 -29.55 1.33
C SER A 130 -21.82 -28.56 0.53
N TYR A 131 -21.25 -27.89 -0.46
CA TYR A 131 -21.96 -26.98 -1.35
C TYR A 131 -23.06 -27.68 -2.15
N VAL A 132 -22.76 -28.83 -2.76
CA VAL A 132 -23.75 -29.63 -3.50
C VAL A 132 -24.85 -30.12 -2.58
N LEU A 133 -24.49 -30.64 -1.39
CA LEU A 133 -25.47 -31.12 -0.41
C LEU A 133 -26.43 -30.01 0.02
N LEU A 134 -25.93 -28.83 0.37
CA LEU A 134 -26.74 -27.70 0.82
C LEU A 134 -27.63 -27.08 -0.26
N THR A 135 -27.24 -27.18 -1.53
CA THR A 135 -27.96 -26.52 -2.64
C THR A 135 -28.95 -27.42 -3.35
N SER A 136 -28.69 -28.73 -3.38
CA SER A 136 -29.45 -29.66 -4.22
C SER A 136 -30.07 -30.86 -3.50
N VAL A 137 -29.63 -31.17 -2.27
CA VAL A 137 -30.03 -32.42 -1.58
C VAL A 137 -30.70 -32.16 -0.23
N LEU A 138 -30.17 -31.24 0.57
CA LEU A 138 -30.59 -31.03 1.96
C LEU A 138 -31.47 -29.79 2.10
N GLU A 139 -32.71 -29.98 2.56
CA GLU A 139 -33.59 -28.90 3.01
C GLU A 139 -33.40 -28.66 4.50
N LEU A 140 -32.49 -27.75 4.85
CA LEU A 140 -32.19 -27.43 6.25
C LEU A 140 -33.03 -26.26 6.77
N SER A 141 -33.49 -26.36 8.02
CA SER A 141 -34.20 -25.28 8.71
C SER A 141 -33.30 -24.06 8.91
N PRO A 142 -33.74 -22.84 8.50
CA PRO A 142 -32.97 -21.59 8.66
C PRO A 142 -32.66 -21.21 10.11
N GLY A 143 -33.55 -21.57 11.05
CA GLY A 143 -33.42 -21.16 12.44
C GLY A 143 -32.28 -21.87 13.19
N ASN A 144 -32.17 -23.18 12.98
CA ASN A 144 -31.32 -24.04 13.82
C ASN A 144 -30.27 -24.83 13.02
N GLN A 145 -30.68 -25.49 11.93
CA GLN A 145 -29.80 -26.43 11.21
C GLN A 145 -28.75 -25.72 10.35
N ILE A 146 -29.13 -24.63 9.66
CA ILE A 146 -28.19 -23.85 8.83
C ILE A 146 -27.06 -23.24 9.68
N PRO A 147 -27.35 -22.52 10.79
CA PRO A 147 -26.29 -22.02 11.66
C PRO A 147 -25.39 -23.13 12.22
N PHE A 148 -25.98 -24.22 12.71
CA PHE A 148 -25.22 -25.34 13.26
C PHE A 148 -24.29 -25.97 12.22
N PHE A 149 -24.74 -26.11 10.96
CA PHE A 149 -23.93 -26.66 9.88
C PHE A 149 -22.68 -25.80 9.59
N PHE A 150 -22.85 -24.48 9.42
CA PHE A 150 -21.73 -23.60 9.08
C PHE A 150 -20.75 -23.42 10.25
N PHE A 151 -21.24 -23.08 11.45
CA PHE A 151 -20.36 -22.88 12.59
C PHE A 151 -19.77 -24.19 13.10
N GLY A 152 -20.56 -25.28 13.12
CA GLY A 152 -20.07 -26.62 13.43
C GLY A 152 -19.03 -27.10 12.41
N GLY A 153 -19.25 -26.85 11.12
CA GLY A 153 -18.29 -27.13 10.06
C GLY A 153 -16.97 -26.36 10.24
N ALA A 154 -17.04 -25.09 10.64
CA ALA A 154 -15.85 -24.29 10.94
C ALA A 154 -15.08 -24.82 12.17
N VAL A 155 -15.80 -25.28 13.20
CA VAL A 155 -15.18 -25.91 14.39
C VAL A 155 -14.51 -27.24 14.01
N VAL A 156 -15.18 -28.09 13.23
CA VAL A 156 -14.61 -29.35 12.72
C VAL A 156 -13.38 -29.08 11.87
N ALA A 157 -13.41 -28.07 11.00
CA ALA A 157 -12.25 -27.63 10.23
C ALA A 157 -11.06 -27.28 11.14
N GLY A 158 -11.29 -26.57 12.24
CA GLY A 158 -10.26 -26.26 13.23
C GLY A 158 -9.74 -27.49 13.98
N VAL A 159 -10.61 -28.45 14.31
CA VAL A 159 -10.20 -29.74 14.92
C VAL A 159 -9.30 -30.53 13.97
N LEU A 160 -9.65 -30.61 12.68
CA LEU A 160 -8.84 -31.28 11.66
C LEU A 160 -7.47 -30.61 11.48
N LEU A 161 -7.41 -29.28 11.54
CA LEU A 161 -6.14 -28.54 11.48
C LEU A 161 -5.22 -28.84 12.67
N LEU A 162 -5.80 -29.01 13.86
CA LEU A 162 -5.07 -29.29 15.10
C LEU A 162 -4.55 -30.74 15.15
N GLN A 163 -5.35 -31.70 14.67
CA GLN A 163 -4.97 -33.11 14.63
C GLN A 163 -3.94 -33.41 13.54
N ASP A 164 -4.08 -32.78 12.36
CA ASP A 164 -3.17 -32.92 11.21
C ASP A 164 -2.91 -34.38 10.78
N ASN A 165 -3.95 -35.21 10.76
CA ASN A 165 -3.88 -36.65 10.50
C ASN A 165 -4.73 -37.11 9.29
N VAL A 166 -5.14 -36.18 8.43
CA VAL A 166 -6.01 -36.47 7.29
C VAL A 166 -5.31 -37.39 6.27
N SER A 167 -4.01 -37.24 6.07
CA SER A 167 -3.21 -38.15 5.24
C SER A 167 -3.23 -39.59 5.75
N GLU A 168 -3.15 -39.78 7.06
CA GLU A 168 -3.21 -41.08 7.72
C GLU A 168 -4.60 -41.72 7.57
N MET A 169 -5.67 -40.91 7.59
CA MET A 169 -7.03 -41.39 7.33
C MET A 169 -7.17 -42.01 5.94
N PHE A 170 -6.56 -41.41 4.92
CA PHE A 170 -6.59 -41.93 3.54
C PHE A 170 -5.66 -43.14 3.33
N ALA A 171 -4.67 -43.35 4.19
CA ALA A 171 -3.78 -44.49 4.13
C ALA A 171 -4.38 -45.78 4.73
N ILE A 172 -5.58 -45.71 5.35
CA ILE A 172 -6.24 -46.86 5.98
C ILE A 172 -6.70 -47.85 4.90
N ARG A 173 -6.14 -49.06 4.94
CA ARG A 173 -6.61 -50.21 4.13
C ARG A 173 -7.65 -51.03 4.91
N PRO A 174 -8.53 -51.80 4.24
CA PRO A 174 -9.53 -52.65 4.90
C PRO A 174 -8.95 -53.62 5.95
N SER A 175 -7.70 -54.06 5.78
CA SER A 175 -6.99 -54.93 6.74
C SER A 175 -6.61 -54.24 8.05
N ASN A 176 -6.55 -52.90 8.09
CA ASN A 176 -6.02 -52.11 9.19
C ASN A 176 -7.11 -51.28 9.90
N ILE A 177 -8.39 -51.56 9.64
CA ILE A 177 -9.52 -50.85 10.27
C ILE A 177 -9.46 -50.97 11.81
N GLY A 178 -8.99 -52.11 12.33
CA GLY A 178 -8.78 -52.30 13.77
C GLY A 178 -7.73 -51.36 14.40
N TYR A 179 -6.76 -50.87 13.62
CA TYR A 179 -5.78 -49.88 14.05
C TYR A 179 -6.42 -48.49 14.14
N ALA A 180 -7.19 -48.10 13.12
CA ALA A 180 -7.88 -46.80 13.08
C ALA A 180 -8.89 -46.62 14.24
N ILE A 181 -9.52 -47.71 14.69
CA ILE A 181 -10.45 -47.70 15.85
C ILE A 181 -9.70 -47.55 17.18
N ARG A 182 -8.43 -47.98 17.24
CA ARG A 182 -7.60 -47.92 18.46
C ARG A 182 -6.83 -46.61 18.58
N GLU A 183 -6.60 -45.90 17.48
CA GLU A 183 -5.93 -44.60 17.52
C GLU A 183 -6.87 -43.44 17.90
N PRO A 184 -6.65 -42.75 19.03
CA PRO A 184 -7.55 -41.71 19.51
C PRO A 184 -7.56 -40.46 18.63
N SER A 185 -6.48 -40.14 17.92
CA SER A 185 -6.40 -38.98 17.02
C SER A 185 -7.28 -39.15 15.78
N ILE A 186 -7.21 -40.30 15.12
CA ILE A 186 -8.00 -40.63 13.92
C ILE A 186 -9.49 -40.70 14.29
N LEU A 187 -9.81 -41.31 15.44
CA LEU A 187 -11.17 -41.40 15.95
C LEU A 187 -11.78 -40.01 16.22
N VAL A 188 -11.01 -39.07 16.77
CA VAL A 188 -11.49 -37.69 17.01
C VAL A 188 -11.76 -36.96 15.70
N SER A 189 -10.86 -37.07 14.71
CA SER A 189 -11.04 -36.43 13.40
C SER A 189 -12.24 -37.00 12.64
N ALA A 190 -12.28 -38.32 12.43
CA ALA A 190 -13.40 -38.98 11.73
C ALA A 190 -14.71 -38.85 12.51
N GLY A 191 -14.66 -39.01 13.84
CA GLY A 191 -15.80 -38.86 14.73
C GLY A 191 -16.37 -37.46 14.70
N SER A 192 -15.55 -36.40 14.64
CA SER A 192 -16.04 -35.02 14.56
C SER A 192 -16.82 -34.72 13.28
N ILE A 193 -16.41 -35.28 12.13
CA ILE A 193 -17.10 -35.13 10.84
C ILE A 193 -18.44 -35.87 10.88
N VAL A 194 -18.43 -37.13 11.32
CA VAL A 194 -19.65 -37.95 11.42
C VAL A 194 -20.63 -37.36 12.43
N LEU A 195 -20.13 -36.91 13.58
CA LEU A 195 -20.93 -36.25 14.61
C LEU A 195 -21.61 -34.99 14.06
N LEU A 196 -20.88 -34.14 13.33
CA LEU A 196 -21.45 -32.94 12.71
C LEU A 196 -22.61 -33.29 11.78
N LEU A 197 -22.44 -34.29 10.91
CA LEU A 197 -23.45 -34.69 9.94
C LEU A 197 -24.69 -35.26 10.62
N ILE A 198 -24.50 -36.18 11.58
CA ILE A 198 -25.60 -36.78 12.34
C ILE A 198 -26.35 -35.72 13.15
N MET A 199 -25.62 -34.84 13.84
CA MET A 199 -26.24 -33.79 14.66
C MET A 199 -26.95 -32.76 13.80
N THR A 200 -26.43 -32.37 12.63
CA THR A 200 -27.11 -31.42 11.74
C THR A 200 -28.46 -31.97 11.27
N LEU A 201 -28.49 -33.24 10.83
CA LEU A 201 -29.71 -33.86 10.32
C LEU A 201 -30.76 -34.12 11.42
N ASN A 202 -30.32 -34.43 12.64
CA ASN A 202 -31.20 -34.76 13.77
C ASN A 202 -31.30 -33.65 14.83
N LEU A 203 -30.90 -32.41 14.50
CA LEU A 203 -30.75 -31.34 15.49
C LEU A 203 -32.04 -31.05 16.25
N SER A 204 -33.19 -31.16 15.58
CA SER A 204 -34.52 -30.98 16.16
C SER A 204 -34.87 -32.00 17.25
N MET A 205 -34.19 -33.15 17.28
CA MET A 205 -34.37 -34.20 18.30
C MET A 205 -33.47 -34.00 19.52
N ILE A 206 -32.41 -33.17 19.40
CA ILE A 206 -31.42 -32.93 20.47
C ILE A 206 -31.71 -31.57 21.12
N GLN A 207 -32.72 -31.56 21.98
CA GLN A 207 -33.29 -30.34 22.57
C GLN A 207 -32.26 -29.41 23.26
N PRO A 208 -31.28 -29.90 24.05
CA PRO A 208 -30.29 -29.04 24.70
C PRO A 208 -29.40 -28.26 23.72
N VAL A 209 -29.16 -28.82 22.52
CA VAL A 209 -28.29 -28.21 21.51
C VAL A 209 -29.08 -27.29 20.59
N SER A 210 -30.32 -27.67 20.24
CA SER A 210 -31.17 -26.85 19.38
C SER A 210 -31.63 -25.55 20.01
N GLN A 211 -31.69 -25.48 21.35
CA GLN A 211 -32.16 -24.29 22.08
C GLN A 211 -31.05 -23.25 22.29
N ASP A 212 -29.78 -23.68 22.39
CA ASP A 212 -28.63 -22.80 22.62
C ASP A 212 -27.41 -23.26 21.80
N ILE A 213 -27.49 -23.07 20.49
CA ILE A 213 -26.38 -23.35 19.55
C ILE A 213 -25.11 -22.55 19.92
N PRO A 214 -25.18 -21.23 20.19
CA PRO A 214 -24.00 -20.44 20.58
C PRO A 214 -23.32 -20.97 21.84
N GLY A 215 -24.09 -21.30 22.89
CA GLY A 215 -23.56 -21.85 24.12
C GLY A 215 -22.87 -23.20 23.90
N PHE A 216 -23.52 -24.12 23.18
CA PHE A 216 -22.95 -25.43 22.87
C PHE A 216 -21.63 -25.32 22.11
N LEU A 217 -21.61 -24.56 21.00
CA LEU A 217 -20.40 -24.40 20.19
C LEU A 217 -19.29 -23.66 20.95
N SER A 218 -19.64 -22.69 21.80
CA SER A 218 -18.67 -21.99 22.65
C SER A 218 -17.99 -22.92 23.64
N VAL A 219 -18.73 -23.88 24.21
CA VAL A 219 -18.16 -24.91 25.10
C VAL A 219 -17.22 -25.83 24.33
N VAL A 220 -17.61 -26.29 23.13
CA VAL A 220 -16.75 -27.13 22.27
C VAL A 220 -15.46 -26.42 21.90
N ILE A 221 -15.55 -25.15 21.50
CA ILE A 221 -14.40 -24.30 21.18
C ILE A 221 -13.51 -24.13 22.41
N LEU A 222 -14.08 -23.75 23.56
CA LEU A 222 -13.36 -23.56 24.82
C LEU A 222 -12.58 -24.81 25.22
N ILE A 223 -13.22 -25.97 25.24
CA ILE A 223 -12.57 -27.25 25.60
C ILE A 223 -11.43 -27.56 24.64
N THR A 224 -11.66 -27.38 23.33
CA THR A 224 -10.66 -27.65 22.29
C THR A 224 -9.45 -26.72 22.40
N VAL A 225 -9.68 -25.40 22.54
CA VAL A 225 -8.61 -24.41 22.70
C VAL A 225 -7.83 -24.68 23.98
N PHE A 226 -8.52 -24.90 25.10
CA PHE A 226 -7.86 -25.11 26.39
C PHE A 226 -7.01 -26.39 26.40
N TYR A 227 -7.56 -27.50 25.89
CA TYR A 227 -6.83 -28.76 25.75
C TYR A 227 -5.54 -28.58 24.92
N TRP A 228 -5.67 -27.98 23.73
CA TRP A 228 -4.52 -27.80 22.84
C TRP A 228 -3.53 -26.76 23.34
N TYR A 229 -4.00 -25.72 24.03
CA TYR A 229 -3.14 -24.74 24.69
C TYR A 229 -2.26 -25.42 25.75
N MET A 230 -2.84 -26.25 26.61
CA MET A 230 -2.07 -27.01 27.61
C MET A 230 -1.07 -27.97 26.95
N ARG A 231 -1.48 -28.66 25.87
CA ARG A 231 -0.58 -29.56 25.11
C ARG A 231 0.57 -28.81 24.45
N LEU A 232 0.30 -27.64 23.84
CA LEU A 232 1.31 -26.80 23.20
C LEU A 232 2.30 -26.21 24.21
N SER A 233 1.85 -25.96 25.44
CA SER A 233 2.70 -25.44 26.52
C SER A 233 3.74 -26.45 27.03
N GLN A 234 3.65 -27.74 26.69
CA GLN A 234 4.52 -28.79 27.25
C GLN A 234 5.86 -28.98 26.48
N GLU A 235 6.30 -28.01 25.65
CA GLU A 235 7.58 -27.94 24.90
C GLU A 235 8.05 -29.20 24.14
N GLY A 236 7.19 -30.21 23.93
CA GLY A 236 7.57 -31.50 23.34
C GLY A 236 7.51 -31.61 21.81
N MET A 237 7.34 -30.52 21.07
CA MET A 237 7.07 -30.55 19.62
C MET A 237 8.16 -29.88 18.79
N LYS A 238 8.36 -30.38 17.56
CA LYS A 238 9.23 -29.72 16.57
C LYS A 238 8.71 -28.28 16.31
N PRO A 239 9.59 -27.27 16.18
CA PRO A 239 9.17 -25.87 15.99
C PRO A 239 8.24 -25.64 14.79
N SER A 240 8.45 -26.37 13.68
CA SER A 240 7.60 -26.27 12.49
C SER A 240 6.18 -26.81 12.73
N VAL A 241 6.04 -27.89 13.50
CA VAL A 241 4.74 -28.47 13.86
C VAL A 241 4.03 -27.59 14.88
N GLN A 242 4.78 -27.05 15.84
CA GLN A 242 4.25 -26.12 16.83
C GLN A 242 3.70 -24.85 16.16
N ALA A 243 4.42 -24.24 15.21
CA ALA A 243 3.95 -23.06 14.48
C ALA A 243 2.64 -23.30 13.70
N ARG A 244 2.47 -24.48 13.10
CA ARG A 244 1.23 -24.85 12.41
C ARG A 244 0.07 -25.04 13.39
N LYS A 245 0.30 -25.74 14.50
CA LYS A 245 -0.74 -25.98 15.52
C LYS A 245 -1.12 -24.72 16.29
N THR A 246 -0.20 -23.79 16.51
CA THR A 246 -0.52 -22.47 17.08
C THR A 246 -1.37 -21.64 16.12
N ALA A 247 -1.09 -21.68 14.80
CA ALA A 247 -1.94 -21.03 13.80
C ALA A 247 -3.35 -21.64 13.75
N ALA A 248 -3.47 -22.97 13.84
CA ALA A 248 -4.76 -23.67 13.93
C ALA A 248 -5.54 -23.33 15.20
N LEU A 249 -4.85 -23.23 16.34
CA LEU A 249 -5.45 -22.79 17.60
C LEU A 249 -5.93 -21.34 17.52
N ALA A 250 -5.13 -20.45 16.89
CA ALA A 250 -5.51 -19.06 16.67
C ALA A 250 -6.75 -18.94 15.76
N TYR A 251 -6.85 -19.75 14.71
CA TYR A 251 -8.05 -19.82 13.87
C TYR A 251 -9.28 -20.19 14.70
N LEU A 252 -9.22 -21.29 15.47
CA LEU A 252 -10.37 -21.77 16.24
C LEU A 252 -10.74 -20.80 17.37
N ALA A 253 -9.77 -20.11 17.97
CA ALA A 253 -10.00 -19.06 18.96
C ALA A 253 -10.62 -17.78 18.37
N LEU A 254 -10.24 -17.38 17.16
CA LEU A 254 -10.76 -16.17 16.48
C LEU A 254 -12.01 -16.43 15.64
N LEU A 255 -12.38 -17.69 15.41
CA LEU A 255 -13.52 -18.10 14.58
C LEU A 255 -14.82 -17.37 14.92
N PRO A 256 -15.26 -17.25 16.21
CA PRO A 256 -16.45 -16.48 16.56
C PRO A 256 -16.43 -15.04 16.03
N PHE A 257 -15.29 -14.37 16.15
CA PHE A 257 -15.14 -12.99 15.71
C PHE A 257 -15.02 -12.85 14.18
N ILE A 258 -14.28 -13.74 13.52
CA ILE A 258 -14.15 -13.75 12.06
C ILE A 258 -15.53 -13.94 11.42
N MET A 259 -16.32 -14.90 11.91
CA MET A 259 -17.65 -15.14 11.38
C MET A 259 -18.63 -14.00 11.70
N PHE A 260 -18.56 -13.42 12.89
CA PHE A 260 -19.34 -12.24 13.23
C PHE A 260 -19.07 -11.09 12.26
N LEU A 261 -17.81 -10.75 12.00
CA LEU A 261 -17.46 -9.67 11.08
C LEU A 261 -17.98 -9.95 9.66
N LEU A 262 -17.80 -11.18 9.17
CA LEU A 262 -18.28 -11.58 7.85
C LEU A 262 -19.80 -11.44 7.75
N LEU A 263 -20.54 -12.07 8.65
CA LEU A 263 -22.00 -12.12 8.61
C LEU A 263 -22.62 -10.76 8.90
N ARG A 264 -21.99 -9.94 9.74
CA ARG A 264 -22.41 -8.56 9.99
C ARG A 264 -22.34 -7.72 8.71
N VAL A 265 -21.25 -7.83 7.94
CA VAL A 265 -21.11 -7.11 6.67
C VAL A 265 -22.15 -7.59 5.66
N LEU A 266 -22.36 -8.90 5.52
CA LEU A 266 -23.37 -9.46 4.62
C LEU A 266 -24.79 -9.01 4.99
N TYR A 267 -25.12 -9.04 6.27
CA TYR A 267 -26.41 -8.58 6.76
C TYR A 267 -26.64 -7.10 6.43
N LEU A 268 -25.65 -6.25 6.67
CA LEU A 268 -25.77 -4.80 6.43
C LEU A 268 -25.92 -4.43 4.95
N GLN A 269 -25.39 -5.25 4.02
CA GLN A 269 -25.58 -5.02 2.58
C GLN A 269 -27.06 -5.14 2.16
N HIS A 270 -27.86 -5.88 2.91
CA HIS A 270 -29.29 -6.09 2.67
C HIS A 270 -30.08 -5.76 3.94
N ASP A 271 -29.73 -4.66 4.61
CA ASP A 271 -30.39 -4.26 5.84
C ASP A 271 -31.88 -3.95 5.59
N PRO A 272 -32.79 -4.29 6.52
CA PRO A 272 -34.21 -3.93 6.38
C PRO A 272 -34.48 -2.43 6.36
N ASP A 273 -33.59 -1.61 6.95
CA ASP A 273 -33.67 -0.15 6.84
C ASP A 273 -33.12 0.31 5.48
N PRO A 274 -33.94 0.91 4.60
CA PRO A 274 -33.51 1.35 3.27
C PRO A 274 -32.38 2.38 3.33
N VAL A 275 -32.26 3.17 4.40
CA VAL A 275 -31.18 4.16 4.54
C VAL A 275 -29.86 3.45 4.81
N MET A 276 -29.86 2.43 5.68
CA MET A 276 -28.66 1.62 5.95
C MET A 276 -28.28 0.79 4.74
N GLN A 277 -29.26 0.14 4.09
CA GLN A 277 -29.04 -0.60 2.86
C GLN A 277 -28.38 0.28 1.80
N ASN A 278 -28.92 1.48 1.54
CA ASN A 278 -28.34 2.39 0.55
C ASN A 278 -26.87 2.75 0.87
N ARG A 279 -26.50 2.88 2.15
CA ARG A 279 -25.14 3.18 2.58
C ARG A 279 -24.18 2.00 2.43
N TRP A 280 -24.66 0.77 2.65
CA TRP A 280 -23.83 -0.44 2.73
C TRP A 280 -23.83 -1.30 1.47
N GLU A 281 -24.85 -1.19 0.63
CA GLU A 281 -24.95 -1.89 -0.65
C GLU A 281 -23.75 -1.54 -1.55
N VAL A 282 -23.02 -2.58 -1.97
CA VAL A 282 -21.85 -2.43 -2.86
C VAL A 282 -22.31 -2.44 -4.32
N SER A 283 -22.81 -1.29 -4.80
CA SER A 283 -23.20 -1.08 -6.19
C SER A 283 -22.62 0.22 -6.75
N PHE A 284 -22.10 0.17 -7.98
CA PHE A 284 -21.47 1.31 -8.68
C PHE A 284 -22.28 2.03 -9.79
N PRO A 285 -23.53 1.67 -10.18
CA PRO A 285 -24.26 2.40 -11.23
C PRO A 285 -24.48 3.90 -10.96
N PHE A 286 -24.34 4.32 -9.71
CA PHE A 286 -24.40 5.74 -9.38
C PHE A 286 -23.18 6.51 -9.92
N MET A 287 -22.05 5.87 -10.20
CA MET A 287 -20.84 6.54 -10.69
C MET A 287 -20.97 7.05 -12.13
N ASP A 288 -21.87 6.46 -12.91
CA ASP A 288 -22.14 6.86 -14.30
C ASP A 288 -23.07 8.10 -14.36
N LYS A 289 -23.48 8.65 -13.20
CA LYS A 289 -24.27 9.87 -13.11
C LYS A 289 -23.39 11.09 -12.89
N VAL A 290 -23.91 12.25 -13.27
CA VAL A 290 -23.24 13.55 -13.11
C VAL A 290 -23.15 14.00 -11.65
N ASN A 291 -22.12 14.79 -11.35
CA ASN A 291 -21.98 15.49 -10.06
C ASN A 291 -22.51 16.91 -10.13
N THR A 292 -23.07 17.40 -9.02
CA THR A 292 -23.64 18.75 -8.92
C THR A 292 -22.67 19.80 -8.39
N PHE A 293 -21.55 19.37 -7.80
CA PHE A 293 -20.57 20.24 -7.17
C PHE A 293 -19.40 20.56 -8.11
N LYS A 294 -18.82 21.74 -7.95
CA LYS A 294 -17.61 22.17 -8.66
C LYS A 294 -16.37 21.81 -7.83
N ILE A 295 -15.29 21.45 -8.52
CA ILE A 295 -13.96 21.31 -7.93
C ILE A 295 -12.99 22.17 -8.75
N ASN A 296 -11.81 22.49 -8.19
CA ASN A 296 -10.73 23.15 -8.94
C ASN A 296 -9.53 22.20 -9.16
N PRO A 297 -9.63 21.26 -10.12
CA PRO A 297 -8.59 20.27 -10.40
C PRO A 297 -7.75 20.63 -11.64
N TRP A 298 -6.77 21.52 -11.52
CA TRP A 298 -5.72 21.53 -12.55
C TRP A 298 -4.92 20.21 -12.46
N PRO A 299 -4.56 19.51 -13.55
CA PRO A 299 -4.69 19.87 -14.98
C PRO A 299 -5.92 19.29 -15.71
N MET A 300 -6.84 18.60 -15.02
CA MET A 300 -8.01 17.97 -15.65
C MET A 300 -9.27 18.72 -15.27
N ASP A 301 -9.71 19.64 -16.13
CA ASP A 301 -10.91 20.42 -15.84
C ASP A 301 -12.17 19.56 -15.94
N VAL A 302 -12.99 19.58 -14.88
CA VAL A 302 -14.26 18.86 -14.82
C VAL A 302 -15.40 19.84 -14.60
N VAL A 303 -16.49 19.64 -15.34
CA VAL A 303 -17.65 20.52 -15.35
C VAL A 303 -18.79 19.88 -14.58
N ALA A 304 -19.24 20.60 -13.55
CA ALA A 304 -20.41 20.20 -12.77
C ALA A 304 -21.67 20.11 -13.66
N ASN A 305 -22.51 19.12 -13.39
CA ASN A 305 -23.74 18.75 -14.08
C ASN A 305 -23.59 18.24 -15.51
N LEU A 306 -22.37 18.19 -16.06
CA LEU A 306 -22.09 17.61 -17.37
C LEU A 306 -21.29 16.32 -17.27
N ASP A 307 -20.26 16.31 -16.42
CA ASP A 307 -19.32 15.20 -16.34
C ASP A 307 -19.70 14.15 -15.29
N GLU A 308 -19.39 12.89 -15.61
CA GLU A 308 -19.64 11.73 -14.77
C GLU A 308 -18.73 11.69 -13.52
N ARG A 309 -19.16 11.01 -12.45
CA ARG A 309 -18.36 10.89 -11.21
C ARG A 309 -17.02 10.21 -11.40
N TRP A 310 -16.91 9.32 -12.38
CA TRP A 310 -15.63 8.71 -12.76
C TRP A 310 -14.58 9.75 -13.14
N MET A 311 -15.01 10.81 -13.80
CA MET A 311 -14.15 11.91 -14.23
C MET A 311 -13.66 12.74 -13.04
N PHE A 312 -14.53 13.03 -12.08
CA PHE A 312 -14.17 13.68 -10.83
C PHE A 312 -13.17 12.86 -10.01
N LEU A 313 -13.35 11.53 -9.96
CA LEU A 313 -12.42 10.63 -9.28
C LEU A 313 -11.05 10.62 -9.98
N LYS A 314 -11.02 10.55 -11.32
CA LYS A 314 -9.79 10.62 -12.12
C LYS A 314 -9.05 11.94 -11.88
N ALA A 315 -9.75 13.06 -11.94
CA ALA A 315 -9.20 14.39 -11.68
C ALA A 315 -8.61 14.48 -10.27
N ALA A 316 -9.31 13.95 -9.26
CA ALA A 316 -8.81 13.90 -7.88
C ALA A 316 -7.54 13.05 -7.73
N ILE A 317 -7.47 11.89 -8.39
CA ILE A 317 -6.28 11.02 -8.38
C ILE A 317 -5.08 11.74 -8.99
N ILE A 318 -5.26 12.37 -10.15
CA ILE A 318 -4.20 13.16 -10.82
C ILE A 318 -3.74 14.29 -9.91
N ASN A 319 -4.69 15.00 -9.28
CA ASN A 319 -4.40 16.12 -8.42
C ASN A 319 -3.60 15.70 -7.16
N SER A 320 -4.00 14.60 -6.51
CA SER A 320 -3.25 13.99 -5.42
C SER A 320 -1.85 13.54 -5.85
N ALA A 321 -1.72 12.89 -7.02
CA ALA A 321 -0.42 12.47 -7.57
C ALA A 321 0.49 13.67 -7.83
N ARG A 322 -0.04 14.77 -8.38
CA ARG A 322 0.71 16.00 -8.66
C ARG A 322 1.35 16.57 -7.39
N VAL A 323 0.55 16.83 -6.36
CA VAL A 323 1.08 17.44 -5.12
C VAL A 323 2.05 16.51 -4.42
N THR A 324 1.75 15.20 -4.37
CA THR A 324 2.60 14.23 -3.67
C THR A 324 3.94 14.03 -4.37
N LEU A 325 3.96 13.88 -5.70
CA LEU A 325 5.20 13.73 -6.47
C LEU A 325 6.09 14.98 -6.34
N LEU A 326 5.50 16.18 -6.44
CA LEU A 326 6.23 17.42 -6.27
C LEU A 326 6.79 17.54 -4.85
N SER A 327 5.98 17.27 -3.82
CA SER A 327 6.41 17.30 -2.43
C SER A 327 7.49 16.27 -2.13
N ILE A 328 7.47 15.08 -2.75
CA ILE A 328 8.54 14.07 -2.62
C ILE A 328 9.87 14.65 -3.13
N VAL A 329 9.87 15.26 -4.31
CA VAL A 329 11.10 15.84 -4.88
C VAL A 329 11.62 16.97 -3.99
N LEU A 330 10.75 17.91 -3.61
CA LEU A 330 11.15 19.06 -2.81
C LEU A 330 11.61 18.64 -1.40
N CYS A 331 10.97 17.66 -0.78
CA CYS A 331 11.33 17.22 0.56
C CYS A 331 12.62 16.39 0.58
N VAL A 332 12.94 15.66 -0.50
CA VAL A 332 14.25 15.01 -0.65
C VAL A 332 15.35 16.05 -0.77
N ILE A 333 15.15 17.09 -1.58
CA ILE A 333 16.14 18.16 -1.75
C ILE A 333 16.36 18.90 -0.43
N LEU A 334 15.28 19.45 0.15
CA LEU A 334 15.34 20.21 1.39
C LEU A 334 15.83 19.34 2.55
N GLY A 335 15.30 18.14 2.71
CA GLY A 335 15.66 17.21 3.78
C GLY A 335 17.12 16.75 3.69
N THR A 336 17.65 16.52 2.48
CA THR A 336 19.07 16.19 2.30
C THR A 336 19.97 17.37 2.67
N ILE A 337 19.63 18.58 2.22
CA ILE A 337 20.38 19.80 2.58
C ILE A 337 20.39 19.99 4.09
N VAL A 338 19.22 19.96 4.74
CA VAL A 338 19.09 20.11 6.20
C VAL A 338 19.82 18.98 6.93
N GLY A 339 19.67 17.74 6.49
CA GLY A 339 20.30 16.57 7.11
C GLY A 339 21.83 16.61 7.08
N VAL A 340 22.41 16.99 5.94
CA VAL A 340 23.87 17.18 5.80
C VAL A 340 24.33 18.40 6.59
N THR A 341 23.59 19.51 6.55
CA THR A 341 23.94 20.75 7.28
C THR A 341 24.00 20.52 8.79
N ARG A 342 23.18 19.64 9.35
CA ARG A 342 23.24 19.26 10.78
C ARG A 342 24.53 18.57 11.19
N LEU A 343 25.22 17.92 10.24
CA LEU A 343 26.53 17.28 10.48
C LEU A 343 27.70 18.27 10.32
N SER A 344 27.42 19.52 9.94
CA SER A 344 28.44 20.56 9.80
C SER A 344 29.10 20.86 11.15
N SER A 345 30.39 21.18 11.11
CA SER A 345 31.13 21.70 12.26
C SER A 345 30.73 23.14 12.62
N ASN A 346 30.05 23.85 11.72
CA ASN A 346 29.56 25.20 12.00
C ASN A 346 28.35 25.14 12.94
N TRP A 347 28.53 25.68 14.15
CA TRP A 347 27.51 25.70 15.19
C TRP A 347 26.21 26.37 14.74
N LEU A 348 26.28 27.51 14.05
CA LEU A 348 25.08 28.25 13.64
C LEU A 348 24.28 27.43 12.62
N ALA A 349 24.95 26.91 11.59
CA ALA A 349 24.31 26.12 10.55
C ALA A 349 23.68 24.83 11.12
N SER A 350 24.42 24.11 11.96
CA SER A 350 23.93 22.90 12.62
C SER A 350 22.76 23.18 13.57
N SER A 351 22.82 24.31 14.31
CA SER A 351 21.77 24.72 15.24
C SER A 351 20.49 25.12 14.50
N MET A 352 20.58 25.93 13.45
CA MET A 352 19.41 26.33 12.64
C MET A 352 18.72 25.13 12.01
N ALA A 353 19.50 24.20 11.45
CA ALA A 353 18.95 22.98 10.87
C ALA A 353 18.34 22.06 11.95
N THR A 354 18.88 22.06 13.17
CA THR A 354 18.29 21.32 14.31
C THR A 354 16.97 21.94 14.78
N VAL A 355 16.91 23.27 14.91
CA VAL A 355 15.66 23.98 15.26
C VAL A 355 14.57 23.71 14.23
N TYR A 356 14.89 23.79 12.94
CA TYR A 356 13.97 23.43 11.86
C TYR A 356 13.42 22.01 12.04
N VAL A 357 14.29 21.00 12.23
CA VAL A 357 13.85 19.61 12.37
C VAL A 357 12.98 19.42 13.60
N GLU A 358 13.38 19.97 14.74
CA GLU A 358 12.62 19.84 15.99
C GLU A 358 11.26 20.56 15.93
N ILE A 359 11.13 21.68 15.22
CA ILE A 359 9.84 22.34 15.04
C ILE A 359 8.93 21.48 14.15
N PHE A 360 9.35 21.20 12.91
CA PHE A 360 8.45 20.62 11.92
C PHE A 360 8.13 19.14 12.19
N ARG A 361 9.05 18.38 12.79
CA ARG A 361 8.80 16.97 13.12
C ARG A 361 7.79 16.81 14.26
N ASN A 362 7.76 17.75 15.20
CA ASN A 362 6.92 17.67 16.39
C ASN A 362 5.55 18.35 16.21
N LEU A 363 5.32 19.04 15.08
CA LEU A 363 4.03 19.63 14.74
C LEU A 363 3.11 18.62 14.05
N PRO A 364 1.83 18.49 14.47
CA PRO A 364 0.84 17.75 13.69
C PRO A 364 0.68 18.37 12.30
N LEU A 365 0.81 17.56 11.25
CA LEU A 365 0.72 18.04 9.87
C LEU A 365 -0.61 18.77 9.59
N ALA A 366 -1.70 18.32 10.20
CA ALA A 366 -3.01 18.98 10.12
C ALA A 366 -2.96 20.45 10.58
N VAL A 367 -2.31 20.70 11.72
CA VAL A 367 -2.15 22.05 12.29
C VAL A 367 -1.22 22.90 11.40
N LEU A 368 -0.14 22.29 10.89
CA LEU A 368 0.77 22.96 9.97
C LEU A 368 0.07 23.41 8.69
N LEU A 369 -0.75 22.54 8.09
CA LEU A 369 -1.52 22.86 6.89
C LEU A 369 -2.51 24.01 7.14
N PHE A 370 -3.24 23.95 8.25
CA PHE A 370 -4.13 25.03 8.66
C PHE A 370 -3.39 26.36 8.85
N LEU A 371 -2.23 26.34 9.52
CA LEU A 371 -1.40 27.53 9.73
C LEU A 371 -0.93 28.09 8.38
N ILE A 372 -0.38 27.28 7.50
CA ILE A 372 0.13 27.76 6.20
C ILE A 372 -1.01 28.38 5.38
N ALA A 373 -2.16 27.71 5.29
CA ALA A 373 -3.30 28.21 4.52
C ALA A 373 -3.84 29.54 5.08
N THR A 374 -3.99 29.65 6.40
CA THR A 374 -4.50 30.87 7.04
C THR A 374 -3.50 32.03 6.98
N GLN A 375 -2.23 31.77 7.25
CA GLN A 375 -1.19 32.81 7.21
C GLN A 375 -0.95 33.31 5.79
N PHE A 376 -0.96 32.42 4.79
CA PHE A 376 -0.86 32.82 3.39
C PHE A 376 -2.03 33.73 3.00
N GLY A 377 -3.27 33.35 3.32
CA GLY A 377 -4.45 34.13 2.98
C GLY A 377 -4.51 35.52 3.66
N GLN A 378 -3.92 35.68 4.85
CA GLN A 378 -3.88 36.95 5.57
C GLN A 378 -2.70 37.85 5.19
N SER A 379 -1.54 37.25 4.88
CA SER A 379 -0.31 38.01 4.62
C SER A 379 -0.13 38.36 3.14
N ALA A 380 -0.79 37.62 2.24
CA ALA A 380 -0.74 37.91 0.82
C ALA A 380 -1.57 39.17 0.51
N PRO A 381 -1.09 40.04 -0.40
CA PRO A 381 -1.80 41.23 -0.82
C PRO A 381 -3.12 40.85 -1.48
N LEU A 382 -4.10 41.75 -1.37
CA LEU A 382 -5.38 41.54 -2.03
C LEU A 382 -5.18 41.57 -3.55
N PHE A 383 -5.95 40.76 -4.30
CA PHE A 383 -5.82 40.66 -5.75
C PHE A 383 -5.89 42.01 -6.49
N ASN A 384 -6.61 43.00 -5.93
CA ASN A 384 -6.77 44.35 -6.47
C ASN A 384 -5.57 45.29 -6.21
N GLU A 385 -4.61 44.91 -5.35
CA GLU A 385 -3.44 45.74 -5.02
C GLU A 385 -2.33 45.65 -6.09
N GLU A 386 -2.50 44.80 -7.10
CA GLU A 386 -1.63 44.69 -8.29
C GLU A 386 -0.14 44.58 -7.98
N THR A 387 0.23 43.67 -7.08
CA THR A 387 1.63 43.49 -6.70
C THR A 387 2.37 42.55 -7.65
N PHE A 388 3.20 43.14 -8.52
CA PHE A 388 4.12 42.43 -9.39
C PHE A 388 5.53 42.39 -8.81
N LEU A 389 6.21 41.25 -8.97
CA LEU A 389 7.60 41.05 -8.59
C LEU A 389 8.45 40.76 -9.84
N LEU A 390 9.74 41.11 -9.76
CA LEU A 390 10.73 40.82 -10.79
C LEU A 390 10.39 41.41 -12.18
N GLY A 391 9.85 42.63 -12.23
CA GLY A 391 9.50 43.30 -13.49
C GLY A 391 8.39 42.57 -14.23
N ASP A 392 7.22 42.45 -13.59
CA ASP A 392 5.98 41.82 -14.09
C ASP A 392 6.06 40.30 -14.32
N ALA A 393 7.16 39.66 -13.94
CA ALA A 393 7.36 38.23 -14.17
C ALA A 393 6.58 37.32 -13.20
N VAL A 394 6.27 37.82 -12.01
CA VAL A 394 5.51 37.10 -10.99
C VAL A 394 4.42 38.00 -10.44
N PHE A 395 3.17 37.61 -10.64
CA PHE A 395 2.03 38.24 -10.00
C PHE A 395 1.67 37.45 -8.74
N TYR A 396 1.56 38.15 -7.61
CA TYR A 396 1.36 37.55 -6.30
C TYR A 396 0.12 38.12 -5.63
N SER A 397 -0.78 37.26 -5.13
CA SER A 397 -1.99 37.71 -4.42
C SER A 397 -2.53 36.65 -3.46
N ASN A 398 -3.54 37.03 -2.68
CA ASN A 398 -4.32 36.13 -1.84
C ASN A 398 -5.15 35.09 -2.62
N GLN A 399 -5.35 35.28 -3.93
CA GLN A 399 -6.06 34.33 -4.80
C GLN A 399 -5.13 33.34 -5.51
N GLY A 400 -3.83 33.59 -5.53
CA GLY A 400 -2.86 32.72 -6.20
C GLY A 400 -1.55 33.42 -6.55
N ILE A 401 -0.63 32.64 -7.13
CA ILE A 401 0.63 33.15 -7.68
C ILE A 401 0.71 32.76 -9.15
N TRP A 402 0.95 33.73 -10.02
CA TRP A 402 1.08 33.51 -11.46
C TRP A 402 2.51 33.82 -11.90
N PHE A 403 3.09 32.89 -12.66
CA PHE A 403 4.47 33.00 -13.16
C PHE A 403 4.48 33.13 -14.68
N VAL A 404 5.45 33.86 -15.22
CA VAL A 404 5.76 33.83 -16.65
C VAL A 404 6.13 32.41 -17.10
N THR A 405 5.63 32.01 -18.26
CA THR A 405 5.85 30.68 -18.83
C THR A 405 6.33 30.76 -20.28
N VAL A 406 6.70 29.61 -20.83
CA VAL A 406 6.94 29.50 -22.27
C VAL A 406 5.63 29.59 -23.04
N ALA A 407 5.58 30.42 -24.10
CA ALA A 407 4.38 30.54 -24.93
C ALA A 407 3.99 29.22 -25.65
N SER A 408 4.91 28.25 -25.73
CA SER A 408 4.64 26.95 -26.34
C SER A 408 5.37 25.80 -25.65
N TYR A 409 4.61 24.92 -24.99
CA TYR A 409 5.16 23.71 -24.38
C TYR A 409 5.85 22.77 -25.38
N GLN A 410 5.43 22.75 -26.65
CA GLN A 410 6.10 21.97 -27.69
C GLN A 410 7.54 22.41 -27.92
N ARG A 411 7.82 23.73 -27.86
CA ARG A 411 9.18 24.28 -28.00
C ARG A 411 10.06 23.91 -26.81
N LEU A 412 9.50 23.93 -25.60
CA LEU A 412 10.19 23.44 -24.41
C LEU A 412 10.60 21.97 -24.56
N VAL A 413 9.68 21.11 -25.02
CA VAL A 413 9.97 19.69 -25.27
C VAL A 413 11.06 19.54 -26.33
N MET A 414 11.03 20.31 -27.43
CA MET A 414 12.11 20.30 -28.44
C MET A 414 13.48 20.67 -27.85
N GLY A 415 13.53 21.69 -26.98
CA GLY A 415 14.77 22.06 -26.28
C GLY A 415 15.30 20.94 -25.38
N LEU A 416 14.41 20.27 -24.63
CA LEU A 416 14.78 19.12 -23.79
C LEU A 416 15.25 17.92 -24.63
N VAL A 417 14.63 17.67 -25.79
CA VAL A 417 15.06 16.62 -26.73
C VAL A 417 16.43 16.93 -27.31
N ALA A 418 16.71 18.19 -27.66
CA ALA A 418 18.03 18.59 -28.14
C ALA A 418 19.12 18.33 -27.08
N LEU A 419 18.85 18.64 -25.81
CA LEU A 419 19.75 18.31 -24.69
C LEU A 419 19.92 16.80 -24.51
N ALA A 420 18.84 16.03 -24.61
CA ALA A 420 18.89 14.57 -24.49
C ALA A 420 19.72 13.94 -25.62
N LEU A 421 19.50 14.38 -26.87
CA LEU A 421 20.28 13.91 -28.03
C LEU A 421 21.75 14.28 -27.92
N LEU A 422 22.07 15.50 -27.47
CA LEU A 422 23.46 15.88 -27.21
C LEU A 422 24.09 14.98 -26.14
N ARG A 423 23.36 14.67 -25.06
CA ARG A 423 23.85 13.76 -24.02
C ARG A 423 24.18 12.39 -24.60
N VAL A 424 23.33 11.86 -25.48
CA VAL A 424 23.56 10.58 -26.15
C VAL A 424 24.76 10.65 -27.10
N LEU A 425 24.92 11.75 -27.84
CA LEU A 425 26.08 11.96 -28.71
C LEU A 425 27.38 11.96 -27.92
N LEU A 426 27.45 12.74 -26.83
CA LEU A 426 28.62 12.78 -25.95
C LEU A 426 28.91 11.41 -25.34
N ARG A 427 27.87 10.71 -24.86
CA ARG A 427 28.00 9.34 -24.34
C ARG A 427 28.54 8.38 -25.40
N HIS A 428 28.11 8.51 -26.64
CA HIS A 428 28.60 7.69 -27.74
C HIS A 428 30.07 7.96 -28.09
N MET A 429 30.52 9.22 -27.99
CA MET A 429 31.92 9.59 -28.21
C MET A 429 32.85 9.06 -27.11
N ASP A 430 32.36 8.97 -25.88
CA ASP A 430 33.10 8.52 -24.70
C ASP A 430 33.10 6.98 -24.50
N ARG A 431 32.46 6.23 -25.41
CA ARG A 431 32.36 4.76 -25.31
C ARG A 431 33.65 4.08 -25.68
N VAL A 432 34.03 3.12 -24.85
CA VAL A 432 35.17 2.23 -25.06
C VAL A 432 34.67 0.80 -25.23
N GLU A 433 35.43 0.01 -25.98
CA GLU A 433 35.15 -1.41 -26.20
C GLU A 433 35.00 -2.15 -24.85
N PRO A 434 33.90 -2.90 -24.64
CA PRO A 434 33.67 -3.63 -23.41
C PRO A 434 34.63 -4.81 -23.29
N ARG A 435 35.02 -5.15 -22.04
CA ARG A 435 35.96 -6.25 -21.77
C ARG A 435 35.46 -7.63 -22.24
N PHE A 436 34.14 -7.82 -22.21
CA PHE A 436 33.48 -9.04 -22.64
C PHE A 436 32.25 -8.69 -23.47
N ILE A 437 32.18 -9.20 -24.70
CA ILE A 437 31.02 -9.02 -25.58
C ILE A 437 30.09 -10.22 -25.36
N ILE A 438 29.01 -10.00 -24.62
CA ILE A 438 27.98 -11.02 -24.38
C ILE A 438 26.94 -10.93 -25.49
N THR A 439 26.81 -11.97 -26.30
CA THR A 439 25.78 -12.07 -27.35
C THR A 439 24.63 -12.98 -26.89
N PRO A 440 23.37 -12.53 -27.00
CA PRO A 440 22.19 -13.35 -26.71
C PRO A 440 22.16 -14.61 -27.57
N SER A 441 21.78 -15.74 -26.99
CA SER A 441 21.62 -17.02 -27.71
C SER A 441 20.17 -17.50 -27.71
N THR A 442 19.39 -17.12 -26.70
CA THR A 442 17.99 -17.54 -26.57
C THR A 442 17.01 -16.43 -26.97
N PRO A 443 15.79 -16.76 -27.43
CA PRO A 443 14.77 -15.76 -27.75
C PRO A 443 14.43 -14.82 -26.58
N GLN A 444 14.49 -15.35 -25.35
CA GLN A 444 14.26 -14.56 -24.14
C GLN A 444 15.37 -13.53 -23.89
N GLU A 445 16.63 -13.86 -24.19
CA GLU A 445 17.74 -12.91 -24.09
C GLU A 445 17.67 -11.85 -25.18
N HIS A 446 17.24 -12.20 -26.40
CA HIS A 446 16.96 -11.21 -27.45
C HIS A 446 15.84 -10.25 -27.06
N LEU A 447 14.80 -10.70 -26.35
CA LEU A 447 13.78 -9.80 -25.82
C LEU A 447 14.35 -8.84 -24.76
N ARG A 448 15.36 -9.24 -24.00
CA ARG A 448 16.02 -8.40 -22.99
C ARG A 448 16.97 -7.38 -23.63
N ARG A 449 17.62 -7.75 -24.73
CA ARG A 449 18.55 -6.91 -25.51
C ARG A 449 18.18 -6.96 -27.00
N PRO A 450 17.14 -6.21 -27.43
CA PRO A 450 16.60 -6.29 -28.78
C PRO A 450 17.57 -5.80 -29.86
N PHE A 451 18.53 -4.94 -29.50
CA PHE A 451 19.48 -4.31 -30.42
C PHE A 451 20.85 -5.02 -30.48
N SER A 452 20.96 -6.24 -29.93
CA SER A 452 22.23 -6.97 -29.84
C SER A 452 22.88 -7.32 -31.18
N THR A 453 22.08 -7.39 -32.25
CA THR A 453 22.55 -7.68 -33.61
C THR A 453 23.35 -6.54 -34.23
N LEU A 454 23.26 -5.32 -33.69
CA LEU A 454 23.93 -4.12 -34.23
C LEU A 454 25.40 -4.01 -33.79
N GLY A 455 25.87 -4.92 -32.92
CA GLY A 455 27.20 -4.85 -32.32
C GLY A 455 27.30 -3.84 -31.17
N TRP A 456 28.36 -3.93 -30.37
CA TRP A 456 28.46 -3.25 -29.07
C TRP A 456 28.30 -1.72 -29.13
N ARG A 457 28.88 -1.07 -30.15
CA ARG A 457 28.90 0.40 -30.25
C ARG A 457 27.53 0.97 -30.67
N LEU A 458 26.85 0.29 -31.59
CA LEU A 458 25.55 0.71 -32.12
C LEU A 458 24.39 0.24 -31.25
N GLU A 459 24.48 -0.94 -30.63
CA GLU A 459 23.48 -1.44 -29.68
C GLU A 459 23.22 -0.41 -28.57
N ALA A 460 24.29 0.09 -27.96
CA ALA A 460 24.18 1.05 -26.87
C ALA A 460 23.62 2.40 -27.34
N LEU A 461 23.87 2.81 -28.58
CA LEU A 461 23.33 4.04 -29.16
C LEU A 461 21.84 3.88 -29.49
N ALA A 462 21.47 2.74 -30.09
CA ALA A 462 20.08 2.40 -30.37
C ALA A 462 19.24 2.35 -29.08
N SER A 463 19.79 1.78 -28.00
CA SER A 463 19.13 1.75 -26.70
C SER A 463 18.88 3.13 -26.10
N ASP A 464 19.85 4.05 -26.18
CA ASP A 464 19.69 5.42 -25.69
C ASP A 464 18.68 6.22 -26.53
N ILE A 465 18.71 6.08 -27.87
CA ILE A 465 17.75 6.73 -28.78
C ILE A 465 16.34 6.16 -28.54
N PHE A 466 16.22 4.84 -28.38
CA PHE A 466 14.95 4.19 -28.06
C PHE A 466 14.35 4.74 -26.76
N LEU A 467 15.16 4.99 -25.74
CA LEU A 467 14.70 5.64 -24.50
C LEU A 467 14.17 7.06 -24.73
N ILE A 468 14.84 7.87 -25.56
CA ILE A 468 14.36 9.23 -25.90
C ILE A 468 13.03 9.16 -26.65
N VAL A 469 12.93 8.30 -27.66
CA VAL A 469 11.69 8.12 -28.43
C VAL A 469 10.56 7.64 -27.53
N ALA A 470 10.83 6.66 -26.66
CA ALA A 470 9.86 6.17 -25.69
C ALA A 470 9.41 7.27 -24.72
N ALA A 471 10.33 8.11 -24.24
CA ALA A 471 10.00 9.26 -23.39
C ALA A 471 9.14 10.30 -24.11
N LEU A 472 9.39 10.57 -25.40
CA LEU A 472 8.58 11.47 -26.20
C LEU A 472 7.17 10.94 -26.45
N LEU A 473 7.06 9.67 -26.81
CA LEU A 473 5.77 8.99 -26.94
C LEU A 473 5.01 9.06 -25.61
N PHE A 474 5.69 8.79 -24.49
CA PHE A 474 5.11 8.89 -23.16
C PHE A 474 4.59 10.30 -22.86
N ILE A 475 5.38 11.35 -23.07
CA ILE A 475 4.94 12.74 -22.84
C ILE A 475 3.72 13.08 -23.72
N ASN A 476 3.76 12.72 -25.01
CA ASN A 476 2.69 13.03 -25.95
C ASN A 476 1.36 12.34 -25.61
N PHE A 477 1.40 11.10 -25.12
CA PHE A 477 0.19 10.37 -24.73
C PHE A 477 -0.23 10.63 -23.28
N LEU A 478 0.70 11.04 -22.41
CA LEU A 478 0.40 11.40 -21.03
C LEU A 478 -0.44 12.67 -20.94
N VAL A 479 -0.14 13.69 -21.75
CA VAL A 479 -0.86 14.97 -21.68
C VAL A 479 -2.37 14.79 -21.92
N PRO A 480 -2.84 14.17 -23.02
CA PRO A 480 -4.28 13.91 -23.21
C PRO A 480 -4.89 13.05 -22.11
N PHE A 481 -4.15 12.05 -21.58
CA PHE A 481 -4.64 11.23 -20.47
C PHE A 481 -4.85 12.05 -19.20
N VAL A 482 -3.97 13.02 -18.94
CA VAL A 482 -3.97 13.85 -17.73
C VAL A 482 -4.92 15.04 -17.86
N SER A 483 -5.18 15.55 -19.07
CA SER A 483 -6.03 16.74 -19.28
C SER A 483 -7.42 16.45 -19.85
N THR A 484 -7.68 15.28 -20.42
CA THR A 484 -8.96 14.95 -21.08
C THR A 484 -9.55 13.61 -20.64
N ASN A 485 -10.72 13.28 -21.17
CA ASN A 485 -11.44 12.02 -20.87
C ASN A 485 -10.85 10.80 -21.59
N GLY A 486 -10.01 11.00 -22.61
CA GLY A 486 -9.44 9.94 -23.44
C GLY A 486 -7.97 9.61 -23.13
N GLY A 487 -7.35 8.77 -23.97
CA GLY A 487 -5.91 8.52 -23.96
C GLY A 487 -5.40 7.49 -22.94
N GLY A 488 -6.28 6.80 -22.21
CA GLY A 488 -5.88 5.84 -21.18
C GLY A 488 -5.12 4.63 -21.74
N THR A 489 -5.60 4.06 -22.84
CA THR A 489 -4.95 2.94 -23.53
C THR A 489 -3.60 3.33 -24.10
N GLU A 490 -3.53 4.49 -24.74
CA GLU A 490 -2.33 5.03 -25.36
C GLU A 490 -1.28 5.39 -24.32
N ALA A 491 -1.69 6.03 -23.21
CA ALA A 491 -0.81 6.34 -22.09
C ALA A 491 -0.30 5.06 -21.40
N PHE A 492 -1.13 4.03 -21.26
CA PHE A 492 -0.71 2.74 -20.72
C PHE A 492 0.31 2.05 -21.63
N ILE A 493 0.07 2.02 -22.94
CA ILE A 493 1.02 1.46 -23.90
C ILE A 493 2.33 2.26 -23.87
N ALA A 494 2.26 3.59 -23.86
CA ALA A 494 3.44 4.44 -23.79
C ALA A 494 4.21 4.25 -22.47
N MET A 495 3.51 4.04 -21.35
CA MET A 495 4.10 3.67 -20.06
C MET A 495 4.81 2.31 -20.14
N ALA A 496 4.20 1.31 -20.76
CA ALA A 496 4.83 0.00 -20.95
C ALA A 496 6.09 0.11 -21.83
N VAL A 497 6.05 0.93 -22.88
CA VAL A 497 7.17 1.16 -23.79
C VAL A 497 8.32 1.88 -23.09
N ILE A 498 8.06 2.93 -22.28
CA ILE A 498 9.13 3.62 -21.54
C ILE A 498 9.73 2.73 -20.44
N VAL A 499 8.92 1.94 -19.74
CA VAL A 499 9.40 0.96 -18.77
C VAL A 499 10.27 -0.11 -19.46
N TYR A 500 9.85 -0.59 -20.64
CA TYR A 500 10.65 -1.51 -21.43
C TYR A 500 11.97 -0.87 -21.90
N ALA A 501 11.95 0.37 -22.38
CA ALA A 501 13.16 1.10 -22.79
C ALA A 501 14.14 1.33 -21.62
N LEU A 502 13.63 1.65 -20.43
CA LEU A 502 14.42 1.73 -19.20
C LEU A 502 14.98 0.36 -18.79
N SER A 503 14.19 -0.71 -18.95
CA SER A 503 14.66 -2.06 -18.71
C SER A 503 15.83 -2.42 -19.64
N VAL A 504 15.70 -2.18 -20.95
CA VAL A 504 16.75 -2.45 -21.95
C VAL A 504 18.04 -1.68 -21.63
N THR A 505 17.95 -0.37 -21.37
CA THR A 505 19.13 0.45 -21.02
C THR A 505 19.79 -0.04 -19.72
N SER A 506 18.98 -0.35 -18.70
CA SER A 506 19.52 -0.83 -17.42
C SER A 506 20.20 -2.21 -17.52
N ARG A 507 19.69 -3.11 -18.36
CA ARG A 507 20.27 -4.44 -18.58
C ARG A 507 21.54 -4.37 -19.41
N LEU A 508 21.59 -3.47 -20.36
CA LEU A 508 22.81 -3.20 -21.13
C LEU A 508 23.95 -2.69 -20.23
N ASP A 509 23.62 -1.81 -19.28
CA ASP A 509 24.56 -1.32 -18.27
C ASP A 509 25.00 -2.47 -17.32
N ASP A 510 24.09 -3.34 -16.90
CA ASP A 510 24.38 -4.51 -16.06
C ASP A 510 25.33 -5.52 -16.72
N ASP A 511 25.16 -5.77 -18.03
CA ASP A 511 26.00 -6.68 -18.81
C ASP A 511 27.39 -6.08 -19.09
N GLY A 512 27.65 -4.83 -18.67
CA GLY A 512 28.94 -4.15 -18.86
C GLY A 512 29.21 -3.73 -20.30
N MET A 513 28.20 -3.74 -21.16
CA MET A 513 28.32 -3.37 -22.58
C MET A 513 28.48 -1.85 -22.79
N ASN A 514 28.14 -1.05 -21.78
CA ASN A 514 28.18 0.41 -21.84
C ASN A 514 29.31 1.00 -20.98
N SER A 515 30.54 0.59 -21.26
CA SER A 515 31.73 1.16 -20.62
C SER A 515 32.06 2.54 -21.20
N LEU A 516 32.22 3.52 -20.31
CA LEU A 516 32.58 4.89 -20.65
C LEU A 516 33.96 5.23 -20.09
N GLN A 517 34.83 5.81 -20.91
CA GLN A 517 36.05 6.45 -20.41
C GLN A 517 35.74 7.91 -20.15
N ILE A 518 35.70 8.28 -18.87
CA ILE A 518 35.51 9.65 -18.45
C ILE A 518 36.88 10.31 -18.38
N ASP A 519 37.08 11.36 -19.19
CA ASP A 519 38.24 12.24 -19.08
C ASP A 519 38.03 13.20 -17.89
N ASP A 520 38.62 12.86 -16.75
CA ASP A 520 38.59 13.64 -15.52
C ASP A 520 39.66 14.75 -15.48
N SER A 521 40.40 14.98 -16.57
CA SER A 521 41.35 16.10 -16.65
C SER A 521 40.64 17.46 -16.57
N GLU A 522 41.32 18.49 -16.06
CA GLU A 522 40.74 19.85 -16.01
C GLU A 522 40.32 20.37 -17.38
N SER A 523 41.07 20.04 -18.43
CA SER A 523 40.75 20.39 -19.82
C SER A 523 39.51 19.64 -20.31
N GLY A 524 39.39 18.34 -20.02
CA GLY A 524 38.20 17.54 -20.31
C GLY A 524 36.95 18.07 -19.60
N LEU A 525 37.07 18.39 -18.32
CA LEU A 525 35.98 18.97 -17.51
C LEU A 525 35.54 20.33 -18.09
N ARG A 526 36.49 21.22 -18.40
CA ARG A 526 36.20 22.53 -18.99
C ARG A 526 35.48 22.40 -20.34
N LYS A 527 35.93 21.47 -21.20
CA LYS A 527 35.31 21.20 -22.50
C LYS A 527 33.88 20.68 -22.36
N ARG A 528 33.63 19.74 -21.43
CA ARG A 528 32.27 19.26 -21.15
C ARG A 528 31.39 20.37 -20.61
N PHE A 529 31.90 21.19 -19.69
CA PHE A 529 31.17 22.32 -19.14
C PHE A 529 30.79 23.33 -20.23
N THR A 530 31.72 23.73 -21.11
CA THR A 530 31.42 24.67 -22.20
C THR A 530 30.40 24.10 -23.19
N ILE A 531 30.49 22.82 -23.54
CA ILE A 531 29.49 22.14 -24.39
C ILE A 531 28.11 22.19 -23.72
N TRP A 532 28.02 21.85 -22.43
CA TRP A 532 26.75 21.87 -21.70
C TRP A 532 26.16 23.27 -21.55
N VAL A 533 26.98 24.29 -21.29
CA VAL A 533 26.53 25.68 -21.23
C VAL A 533 26.02 26.15 -22.59
N ALA A 534 26.74 25.88 -23.68
CA ALA A 534 26.30 26.22 -25.03
C ALA A 534 25.00 25.50 -25.40
N ALA A 535 24.88 24.21 -25.06
CA ALA A 535 23.69 23.43 -25.32
C ALA A 535 22.48 23.93 -24.54
N PHE A 536 22.67 24.28 -23.26
CA PHE A 536 21.61 24.85 -22.43
C PHE A 536 21.15 26.20 -22.97
N ALA A 537 22.09 27.04 -23.44
CA ALA A 537 21.75 28.31 -24.09
C ALA A 537 20.93 28.10 -25.37
N VAL A 538 21.33 27.14 -26.24
CA VAL A 538 20.56 26.78 -27.44
C VAL A 538 19.18 26.22 -27.09
N ALA A 539 19.10 25.31 -26.12
CA ALA A 539 17.85 24.71 -25.69
C ALA A 539 16.89 25.75 -25.07
N ALA A 540 17.41 26.67 -24.26
CA ALA A 540 16.66 27.81 -23.73
C ALA A 540 16.19 28.74 -24.87
N GLY A 541 17.05 29.03 -25.84
CA GLY A 541 16.68 29.79 -27.04
C GLY A 541 15.56 29.12 -27.85
N ILE A 542 15.61 27.80 -28.02
CA ILE A 542 14.53 27.03 -28.66
C ILE A 542 13.24 27.14 -27.84
N ALA A 543 13.31 26.94 -26.52
CA ALA A 543 12.16 26.98 -25.62
C ALA A 543 11.45 28.34 -25.63
N VAL A 544 12.22 29.44 -25.70
CA VAL A 544 11.72 30.82 -25.68
C VAL A 544 11.49 31.39 -27.10
N SER A 545 11.79 30.64 -28.16
CA SER A 545 11.70 31.12 -29.56
C SER A 545 10.32 31.64 -30.00
N LYS A 546 9.23 31.21 -29.36
CA LYS A 546 7.85 31.69 -29.59
C LYS A 546 7.45 32.83 -28.64
N GLY A 547 8.37 33.35 -27.85
CA GLY A 547 8.11 34.31 -26.78
C GLY A 547 7.78 33.66 -25.45
N LEU A 548 7.50 34.52 -24.48
CA LEU A 548 7.06 34.18 -23.14
C LEU A 548 5.58 34.55 -23.00
N SER A 549 4.83 33.73 -22.26
CA SER A 549 3.45 34.02 -21.86
C SER A 549 3.50 34.72 -20.51
N TRP A 550 3.16 36.01 -20.51
CA TRP A 550 3.07 36.86 -19.32
C TRP A 550 1.65 36.75 -18.74
N PRO A 551 1.50 36.84 -17.40
CA PRO A 551 0.17 36.93 -16.80
C PRO A 551 -0.48 38.25 -17.20
N ASP A 552 -1.56 38.18 -17.98
CA ASP A 552 -2.26 39.35 -18.49
C ASP A 552 -3.43 39.68 -17.56
N TYR A 553 -3.44 40.89 -17.02
CA TYR A 553 -4.37 41.30 -15.98
C TYR A 553 -5.58 42.01 -16.60
N ILE A 554 -6.71 41.31 -16.68
CA ILE A 554 -7.94 41.81 -17.29
C ILE A 554 -8.75 42.57 -16.25
N LYS A 555 -8.95 43.87 -16.52
CA LYS A 555 -9.81 44.78 -15.74
C LYS A 555 -11.13 45.11 -16.42
N ASP A 556 -11.25 44.79 -17.70
CA ASP A 556 -12.42 45.01 -18.54
C ASP A 556 -12.69 43.68 -19.24
N TRP A 557 -13.57 42.88 -18.65
CA TRP A 557 -13.85 41.52 -19.14
C TRP A 557 -14.80 41.51 -20.33
N ASP A 558 -15.72 42.48 -20.42
CA ASP A 558 -16.72 42.57 -21.49
C ASP A 558 -16.27 43.45 -22.67
N GLY A 559 -15.13 44.12 -22.54
CA GLY A 559 -14.47 44.89 -23.61
C GLY A 559 -15.18 46.19 -23.93
N ASP A 560 -15.96 46.74 -22.98
CA ASP A 560 -16.74 47.95 -23.17
C ASP A 560 -15.92 49.25 -22.99
N GLY A 561 -14.65 49.13 -22.61
CA GLY A 561 -13.71 50.22 -22.38
C GLY A 561 -13.83 50.86 -20.99
N ILE A 562 -14.67 50.32 -20.11
CA ILE A 562 -14.86 50.74 -18.72
C ILE A 562 -14.15 49.71 -17.83
N ILE A 563 -13.40 50.20 -16.85
CA ILE A 563 -12.80 49.33 -15.85
C ILE A 563 -13.92 48.77 -14.97
N ASP A 564 -14.07 47.45 -14.98
CA ASP A 564 -15.01 46.73 -14.16
C ASP A 564 -14.73 46.91 -12.67
N SER A 565 -15.70 46.53 -11.84
CA SER A 565 -15.53 46.47 -10.38
C SER A 565 -14.35 45.55 -10.02
N PRO A 566 -13.50 45.91 -9.03
CA PRO A 566 -12.35 45.10 -8.63
C PRO A 566 -12.64 43.63 -8.27
N GLY A 567 -13.91 43.27 -8.02
CA GLY A 567 -14.33 41.89 -7.76
C GLY A 567 -14.49 41.00 -9.00
N SER A 568 -14.50 41.56 -10.21
CA SER A 568 -14.58 40.82 -11.48
C SER A 568 -13.26 40.80 -12.26
N TRP A 569 -12.21 41.44 -11.73
CA TRP A 569 -10.87 41.38 -12.32
C TRP A 569 -10.33 39.95 -12.28
N THR A 570 -9.68 39.53 -13.36
CA THR A 570 -9.13 38.18 -13.49
C THR A 570 -7.85 38.21 -14.34
N ILE A 571 -7.07 37.14 -14.29
CA ILE A 571 -5.97 36.94 -15.23
C ILE A 571 -6.51 36.23 -16.46
N ALA A 572 -6.09 36.64 -17.65
CA ALA A 572 -6.54 36.08 -18.92
C ALA A 572 -6.28 34.57 -18.96
N GLU A 573 -7.27 33.78 -19.40
CA GLU A 573 -7.12 32.34 -19.53
C GLU A 573 -5.97 31.99 -20.49
N GLY A 574 -5.05 31.12 -20.05
CA GLY A 574 -3.86 30.74 -20.82
C GLY A 574 -2.68 31.72 -20.74
N SER A 575 -2.81 32.81 -19.97
CA SER A 575 -1.75 33.75 -19.68
C SER A 575 -1.08 33.43 -18.33
N GLY A 576 0.24 33.22 -18.33
CA GLY A 576 0.98 32.79 -17.14
C GLY A 576 0.67 31.35 -16.65
N PHE A 577 1.40 30.90 -15.62
CA PHE A 577 1.17 29.63 -14.93
C PHE A 577 0.67 29.90 -13.52
N GLU A 578 -0.55 29.48 -13.22
CA GLU A 578 -1.19 29.66 -11.94
C GLU A 578 -0.79 28.58 -10.93
N ILE A 579 -0.45 29.03 -9.71
CA ILE A 579 -0.33 28.20 -8.52
C ILE A 579 -1.41 28.64 -7.53
N THR A 580 -2.43 27.77 -7.36
CA THR A 580 -3.54 28.07 -6.44
C THR A 580 -3.07 28.06 -4.97
N PRO A 581 -3.68 28.87 -4.09
CA PRO A 581 -3.34 28.93 -2.66
C PRO A 581 -3.51 27.58 -1.97
N PHE A 582 -4.54 26.81 -2.35
CA PHE A 582 -4.80 25.47 -1.80
C PHE A 582 -3.69 24.48 -2.16
N PHE A 583 -3.23 24.51 -3.42
CA PHE A 583 -2.10 23.68 -3.85
C PHE A 583 -0.81 24.10 -3.15
N LEU A 584 -0.54 25.41 -3.05
CA LEU A 584 0.64 25.94 -2.38
C LEU A 584 0.68 25.51 -0.90
N ALA A 585 -0.43 25.69 -0.18
CA ALA A 585 -0.53 25.31 1.22
C ALA A 585 -0.27 23.81 1.43
N MET A 586 -0.87 22.97 0.57
CA MET A 586 -0.68 21.52 0.62
C MET A 586 0.76 21.11 0.29
N MET A 587 1.32 21.67 -0.78
CA MET A 587 2.68 21.41 -1.23
C MET A 587 3.70 21.81 -0.16
N LEU A 588 3.58 23.01 0.42
CA LEU A 588 4.49 23.51 1.45
C LEU A 588 4.35 22.71 2.75
N GLY A 589 3.12 22.44 3.21
CA GLY A 589 2.89 21.68 4.44
C GLY A 589 3.48 20.27 4.37
N LEU A 590 3.20 19.54 3.28
CA LEU A 590 3.79 18.23 3.04
C LEU A 590 5.32 18.28 2.94
N THR A 591 5.85 19.27 2.23
CA THR A 591 7.30 19.42 2.01
C THR A 591 8.03 19.70 3.31
N LEU A 592 7.60 20.71 4.08
CA LEU A 592 8.26 21.13 5.32
C LEU A 592 8.22 20.03 6.39
N PHE A 593 7.06 19.40 6.57
CA PHE A 593 6.91 18.29 7.51
C PHE A 593 7.79 17.10 7.11
N THR A 594 7.71 16.65 5.86
CA THR A 594 8.42 15.45 5.42
C THR A 594 9.93 15.67 5.33
N ALA A 595 10.37 16.86 4.92
CA ALA A 595 11.79 17.21 4.84
C ALA A 595 12.48 17.12 6.20
N SER A 596 11.78 17.45 7.31
CA SER A 596 12.32 17.27 8.66
C SER A 596 12.63 15.80 8.98
N THR A 597 11.76 14.89 8.55
CA THR A 597 11.93 13.44 8.77
C THR A 597 13.00 12.87 7.84
N ILE A 598 13.04 13.32 6.58
CA ILE A 598 14.12 12.98 5.63
C ILE A 598 15.48 13.45 6.16
N ALA A 599 15.56 14.63 6.77
CA ALA A 599 16.79 15.13 7.36
C ALA A 599 17.32 14.21 8.48
N GLU A 600 16.45 13.64 9.30
CA GLU A 600 16.85 12.63 10.29
C GLU A 600 17.33 11.33 9.64
N ILE A 601 16.65 10.88 8.60
CA ILE A 601 17.06 9.69 7.83
C ILE A 601 18.45 9.91 7.24
N VAL A 602 18.69 11.05 6.59
CA VAL A 602 19.97 11.38 5.96
C VAL A 602 21.08 11.45 7.00
N ARG A 603 20.84 12.19 8.10
CA ARG A 603 21.80 12.32 9.21
C ARG A 603 22.11 10.96 9.85
N GLY A 604 21.09 10.19 10.20
CA GLY A 604 21.23 8.88 10.83
C GLY A 604 21.93 7.87 9.93
N SER A 605 21.65 7.89 8.63
CA SER A 605 22.29 7.01 7.64
C SER A 605 23.78 7.33 7.50
N ILE A 606 24.16 8.61 7.45
CA ILE A 606 25.58 9.02 7.41
C ILE A 606 26.31 8.62 8.69
N GLN A 607 25.69 8.82 9.86
CA GLN A 607 26.29 8.49 11.15
C GLN A 607 26.43 6.98 11.40
N SER A 608 25.60 6.15 10.75
CA SER A 608 25.67 4.69 10.85
C SER A 608 26.89 4.07 10.15
N LEU A 609 27.60 4.85 9.32
CA LEU A 609 28.73 4.35 8.56
C LEU A 609 29.97 4.11 9.45
N PRO A 610 30.76 3.05 9.20
CA PRO A 610 31.99 2.80 9.93
C PRO A 610 32.99 3.96 9.81
N ARG A 611 33.52 4.41 10.95
CA ARG A 611 34.48 5.52 11.00
C ARG A 611 35.75 5.28 10.18
N GLY A 612 36.19 4.02 10.04
CA GLY A 612 37.37 3.65 9.26
C GLY A 612 37.32 4.11 7.80
N GLN A 613 36.14 4.18 7.17
CA GLN A 613 35.97 4.70 5.81
C GLN A 613 36.28 6.20 5.73
N VAL A 614 35.86 6.95 6.76
CA VAL A 614 36.12 8.38 6.88
C VAL A 614 37.60 8.63 7.18
N GLU A 615 38.21 7.83 8.05
CA GLU A 615 39.63 7.89 8.40
C GLU A 615 40.52 7.57 7.20
N ALA A 616 40.23 6.52 6.44
CA ALA A 616 40.96 6.20 5.21
C ALA A 616 40.87 7.32 4.17
N ALA A 617 39.71 7.94 4.00
CA ALA A 617 39.54 9.09 3.12
C ALA A 617 40.34 10.32 3.60
N ILE A 618 40.47 10.52 4.91
CA ILE A 618 41.36 11.54 5.50
C ILE A 618 42.81 11.21 5.17
N SER A 619 43.24 9.95 5.33
CA SER A 619 44.61 9.51 5.03
C SER A 619 44.99 9.68 3.55
N LEU A 620 44.02 9.54 2.65
CA LEU A 620 44.17 9.85 1.22
C LEU A 620 44.12 11.36 0.92
N SER A 621 44.10 12.22 1.93
CA SER A 621 44.03 13.68 1.82
C SER A 621 42.80 14.19 1.04
N LEU A 622 41.69 13.45 1.06
CA LEU A 622 40.44 13.91 0.45
C LEU A 622 39.85 15.08 1.25
N ASN A 623 39.51 16.16 0.53
CA ASN A 623 38.83 17.29 1.14
C ASN A 623 37.42 16.91 1.63
N PRO A 624 36.79 17.68 2.54
CA PRO A 624 35.49 17.32 3.12
C PRO A 624 34.38 17.09 2.07
N TYR A 625 34.37 17.87 0.99
CA TYR A 625 33.39 17.73 -0.09
C TYR A 625 33.62 16.47 -0.93
N GLN A 626 34.88 16.17 -1.28
CA GLN A 626 35.30 14.96 -1.96
C GLN A 626 34.98 13.73 -1.11
N ARG A 627 35.28 13.78 0.19
CA ARG A 627 34.96 12.71 1.13
C ARG A 627 33.46 12.46 1.22
N LEU A 628 32.66 13.52 1.34
CA LEU A 628 31.21 13.41 1.37
C LEU A 628 30.68 12.79 0.06
N ARG A 629 31.12 13.30 -1.09
CA ARG A 629 30.60 12.90 -2.41
C ARG A 629 31.09 11.52 -2.88
N LEU A 630 32.35 11.18 -2.65
CA LEU A 630 32.99 9.98 -3.21
C LEU A 630 32.92 8.77 -2.28
N VAL A 631 32.88 8.98 -0.96
CA VAL A 631 32.97 7.88 0.03
C VAL A 631 31.68 7.76 0.84
N ILE A 632 31.28 8.83 1.52
CA ILE A 632 30.20 8.78 2.52
C ILE A 632 28.82 8.66 1.87
N LEU A 633 28.45 9.59 0.98
CA LEU A 633 27.11 9.67 0.41
C LEU A 633 26.74 8.42 -0.42
N PRO A 634 27.61 7.85 -1.26
CA PRO A 634 27.30 6.61 -1.98
C PRO A 634 27.01 5.42 -1.06
N GLN A 635 27.75 5.30 0.04
CA GLN A 635 27.53 4.25 1.04
C GLN A 635 26.26 4.49 1.85
N ALA A 636 26.04 5.73 2.28
CA ALA A 636 24.88 6.12 3.08
C ALA A 636 23.57 6.00 2.29
N LEU A 637 23.60 6.24 0.98
CA LEU A 637 22.44 6.09 0.10
C LEU A 637 21.81 4.70 0.22
N ARG A 638 22.62 3.65 0.40
CA ARG A 638 22.14 2.26 0.53
C ARG A 638 21.26 2.04 1.76
N SER A 639 21.55 2.71 2.88
CA SER A 639 20.71 2.66 4.08
C SER A 639 19.57 3.69 4.07
N MET A 640 19.72 4.80 3.34
CA MET A 640 18.66 5.81 3.18
C MET A 640 17.46 5.29 2.36
N VAL A 641 17.70 4.56 1.26
CA VAL A 641 16.64 4.19 0.30
C VAL A 641 15.48 3.40 0.90
N PRO A 642 15.70 2.35 1.72
CA PRO A 642 14.60 1.66 2.39
C PRO A 642 13.78 2.57 3.31
N LEU A 643 14.43 3.55 3.95
CA LEU A 643 13.78 4.51 4.84
C LEU A 643 12.96 5.54 4.06
N PHE A 644 13.45 5.98 2.90
CA PHE A 644 12.70 6.86 1.99
C PHE A 644 11.43 6.20 1.45
N ASN A 645 11.44 4.89 1.18
CA ASN A 645 10.24 4.18 0.74
C ASN A 645 9.07 4.39 1.72
N ASN A 646 9.33 4.23 3.02
CA ASN A 646 8.33 4.47 4.06
C ASN A 646 7.86 5.93 4.08
N GLN A 647 8.76 6.90 3.94
CA GLN A 647 8.38 8.31 3.92
C GLN A 647 7.57 8.70 2.70
N PHE A 648 7.89 8.18 1.51
CA PHE A 648 7.13 8.48 0.30
C PHE A 648 5.71 7.91 0.36
N MET A 649 5.55 6.70 0.90
CA MET A 649 4.21 6.14 1.17
C MET A 649 3.44 7.01 2.19
N ASN A 650 4.13 7.58 3.19
CA ASN A 650 3.51 8.49 4.13
C ASN A 650 3.10 9.81 3.49
N VAL A 651 3.89 10.39 2.57
CA VAL A 651 3.48 11.59 1.82
C VAL A 651 2.20 11.34 1.04
N TRP A 652 2.11 10.18 0.36
CA TRP A 652 0.89 9.79 -0.36
C TRP A 652 -0.32 9.68 0.57
N LYS A 653 -0.20 9.02 1.72
CA LYS A 653 -1.30 8.90 2.69
C LYS A 653 -1.67 10.23 3.33
N ASN A 654 -0.66 11.01 3.74
CA ASN A 654 -0.83 12.32 4.36
C ASN A 654 -1.44 13.34 3.41
N SER A 655 -1.44 13.08 2.10
CA SER A 655 -2.17 13.91 1.15
C SER A 655 -3.66 13.99 1.45
N SER A 656 -4.24 13.00 2.14
CA SER A 656 -5.64 12.99 2.56
C SER A 656 -6.02 14.11 3.55
N LEU A 657 -5.02 14.75 4.19
CA LEU A 657 -5.23 15.91 5.05
C LEU A 657 -5.55 17.19 4.25
N ALA A 658 -5.55 17.11 2.92
CA ALA A 658 -5.97 18.17 2.01
C ALA A 658 -7.36 18.75 2.32
N VAL A 659 -8.25 17.96 2.95
CA VAL A 659 -9.56 18.43 3.44
C VAL A 659 -9.46 19.68 4.32
N ILE A 660 -8.36 19.84 5.07
CA ILE A 660 -8.13 20.98 5.97
C ILE A 660 -7.98 22.29 5.21
N VAL A 661 -7.42 22.22 4.01
CA VAL A 661 -7.12 23.39 3.18
C VAL A 661 -8.01 23.44 1.94
N ALA A 662 -9.11 22.67 1.92
CA ALA A 662 -10.04 22.56 0.79
C ALA A 662 -9.37 22.21 -0.56
N TYR A 663 -8.22 21.53 -0.52
CA TYR A 663 -7.56 21.06 -1.73
C TYR A 663 -8.30 19.83 -2.28
N SER A 664 -8.63 19.84 -3.59
CA SER A 664 -9.45 18.81 -4.24
C SER A 664 -8.68 17.52 -4.51
N ASP A 665 -8.25 16.85 -3.44
CA ASP A 665 -7.58 15.55 -3.46
C ASP A 665 -8.58 14.38 -3.49
N ILE A 666 -8.09 13.14 -3.61
CA ILE A 666 -8.92 11.93 -3.58
C ILE A 666 -9.87 11.92 -2.37
N PHE A 667 -9.36 12.20 -1.16
CA PHE A 667 -10.17 12.14 0.06
C PHE A 667 -11.27 13.20 0.06
N TYR A 668 -10.93 14.46 -0.25
CA TYR A 668 -11.88 15.56 -0.28
C TYR A 668 -13.00 15.29 -1.29
N VAL A 669 -12.66 14.93 -2.53
CA VAL A 669 -13.65 14.72 -3.59
C VAL A 669 -14.55 13.53 -3.26
N ILE A 670 -14.00 12.43 -2.75
CA ILE A 670 -14.81 11.27 -2.32
C ILE A 670 -15.72 11.64 -1.14
N LEU A 671 -15.22 12.40 -0.15
CA LEU A 671 -16.03 12.84 0.99
C LEU A 671 -17.23 13.69 0.53
N VAL A 672 -17.00 14.63 -0.40
CA VAL A 672 -18.07 15.44 -0.99
C VAL A 672 -19.05 14.54 -1.76
N MET A 673 -18.57 13.57 -2.53
CA MET A 673 -19.45 12.60 -3.21
C MET A 673 -20.28 11.76 -2.21
N MET A 674 -19.70 11.30 -1.10
CA MET A 674 -20.39 10.52 -0.08
C MET A 674 -21.56 11.29 0.54
N ASN A 675 -21.35 12.58 0.82
CA ASN A 675 -22.38 13.43 1.41
C ASN A 675 -23.49 13.78 0.42
N ASN A 676 -23.17 13.97 -0.87
CA ASN A 676 -24.16 14.31 -1.89
C ASN A 676 -24.97 13.10 -2.37
N VAL A 677 -24.33 11.92 -2.52
CA VAL A 677 -24.98 10.73 -3.08
C VAL A 677 -25.61 9.84 -1.99
N GLY A 678 -25.08 9.88 -0.76
CA GLY A 678 -25.51 9.02 0.33
C GLY A 678 -25.02 7.56 0.23
N LYS A 679 -24.20 7.23 -0.78
CA LYS A 679 -23.52 5.93 -0.94
C LYS A 679 -22.20 5.95 -0.18
N LEU A 680 -22.17 5.37 1.03
CA LEU A 680 -20.98 5.43 1.91
C LEU A 680 -19.95 4.36 1.55
N ILE A 681 -20.32 3.08 1.66
CA ILE A 681 -19.40 1.95 1.54
C ILE A 681 -18.77 1.83 0.13
N PRO A 682 -19.51 1.93 -0.99
CA PRO A 682 -18.90 1.87 -2.33
C PRO A 682 -17.81 2.93 -2.55
N LEU A 683 -18.08 4.17 -2.13
CA LEU A 683 -17.15 5.28 -2.26
C LEU A 683 -15.96 5.13 -1.30
N PHE A 684 -16.18 4.63 -0.08
CA PHE A 684 -15.11 4.33 0.85
C PHE A 684 -14.21 3.17 0.36
N ILE A 685 -14.76 2.16 -0.30
CA ILE A 685 -13.98 1.11 -0.95
C ILE A 685 -13.11 1.69 -2.07
N LEU A 686 -13.67 2.60 -2.91
CA LEU A 686 -12.89 3.29 -3.94
C LEU A 686 -11.76 4.14 -3.34
N LEU A 687 -12.02 4.83 -2.24
CA LEU A 687 -11.01 5.57 -1.47
C LEU A 687 -9.87 4.65 -1.01
N LEU A 688 -10.20 3.51 -0.38
CA LEU A 688 -9.20 2.56 0.09
C LEU A 688 -8.39 1.95 -1.06
N ILE A 689 -9.05 1.54 -2.14
CA ILE A 689 -8.39 0.95 -3.31
C ILE A 689 -7.43 1.96 -3.94
N THR A 690 -7.85 3.21 -4.11
CA THR A 690 -7.01 4.25 -4.73
C THR A 690 -5.79 4.61 -3.87
N TYR A 691 -5.96 4.80 -2.55
CA TYR A 691 -4.81 5.02 -1.66
C TYR A 691 -3.87 3.81 -1.59
N GLN A 692 -4.43 2.60 -1.59
CA GLN A 692 -3.63 1.37 -1.59
C GLN A 692 -2.88 1.20 -2.91
N ALA A 693 -3.52 1.47 -4.05
CA ALA A 693 -2.91 1.39 -5.38
C ALA A 693 -1.73 2.37 -5.50
N GLY A 694 -1.89 3.62 -5.05
CA GLY A 694 -0.79 4.59 -5.03
C GLY A 694 0.36 4.18 -4.10
N SER A 695 0.05 3.65 -2.91
CA SER A 695 1.06 3.15 -1.97
C SER A 695 1.84 1.97 -2.56
N LEU A 696 1.16 1.04 -3.21
CA LEU A 696 1.78 -0.10 -3.89
C LEU A 696 2.62 0.35 -5.09
N ALA A 697 2.15 1.31 -5.87
CA ALA A 697 2.91 1.87 -7.00
C ALA A 697 4.24 2.48 -6.52
N ILE A 698 4.21 3.30 -5.45
CA ILE A 698 5.43 3.84 -4.83
C ILE A 698 6.34 2.72 -4.33
N SER A 699 5.78 1.72 -3.64
CA SER A 699 6.55 0.59 -3.12
C SER A 699 7.21 -0.24 -4.22
N ILE A 700 6.52 -0.50 -5.34
CA ILE A 700 7.08 -1.22 -6.50
C ILE A 700 8.27 -0.45 -7.08
N VAL A 701 8.10 0.85 -7.34
CA VAL A 701 9.17 1.70 -7.89
C VAL A 701 10.36 1.77 -6.93
N MET A 702 10.11 1.93 -5.64
CA MET A 702 11.16 2.03 -4.63
C MET A 702 11.87 0.70 -4.37
N ASN A 703 11.17 -0.43 -4.41
CA ASN A 703 11.78 -1.75 -4.31
C ASN A 703 12.65 -2.05 -5.52
N TRP A 704 12.19 -1.70 -6.73
CA TRP A 704 13.02 -1.77 -7.94
C TRP A 704 14.29 -0.92 -7.78
N TYR A 705 14.17 0.33 -7.34
CA TYR A 705 15.32 1.19 -7.08
C TYR A 705 16.26 0.62 -6.00
N ASN A 706 15.71 0.07 -4.91
CA ASN A 706 16.48 -0.54 -3.82
C ASN A 706 17.34 -1.72 -4.31
N THR A 707 16.80 -2.60 -5.16
CA THR A 707 17.57 -3.72 -5.73
C THR A 707 18.77 -3.25 -6.54
N ARG A 708 18.68 -2.09 -7.20
CA ARG A 708 19.76 -1.49 -7.99
C ARG A 708 20.87 -0.89 -7.13
N VAL A 709 20.52 -0.21 -6.04
CA VAL A 709 21.51 0.40 -5.13
C VAL A 709 22.24 -0.67 -4.29
N THR A 710 21.60 -1.80 -4.03
CA THR A 710 22.15 -2.91 -3.23
C THR A 710 22.91 -3.96 -4.05
N SER A 711 22.70 -4.06 -5.37
CA SER A 711 23.34 -5.08 -6.22
C SER A 711 24.83 -4.88 -6.48
N VAL A 712 25.40 -3.74 -6.10
CA VAL A 712 26.86 -3.51 -6.20
C VAL A 712 27.58 -4.32 -5.11
N LYS A 713 27.97 -5.55 -5.46
CA LYS A 713 28.95 -6.35 -4.72
C LYS A 713 30.29 -5.62 -4.81
N ILE A 714 30.82 -5.22 -3.65
CA ILE A 714 32.20 -4.70 -3.51
C ILE A 714 33.15 -5.87 -3.56
#